data_AF-A0A939H296-F1
#
_entry.id   AF-A0A939H296-F1
#
_cell.length_a   1.000
_cell.length_b   1.000
_cell.length_c   1.000
_cell.angle_alpha   90.00
_cell.angle_beta   90.00
_cell.angle_gamma   90.00
#
_symmetry.space_group_name_H-M   'P 1'
#
loop_
_entity.id
_entity.type
_entity.pdbx_description
1 polymer ?
#
loop_
_entity_poly.entity_id
_entity_poly.type
_entity_poly.pdbx_seq_one_letter_code
_entity_poly.pdbx_strand_id
1 'polypeptide(L)'
;MKKLISTFLKGNKYNQRIVSGAEEVNDAEEVNDAESIEKEPVSEGENTLRHGFKRALELDLFCPEWYKARYGEFNSDFEAFKDYCFKATFSNVTPSPNFDTEAYQRHHIDTYLNSESPLLHYVIHGLAEKRKTHPTHSKWHPTSLISANDHSGWNEQKIAICLHVFYADFVERFAEGLRSFPCGVDVYVTASKDIPISDIENAFSDIANVNQLTIAAAPNRGRNFGPMLVEFNEQLLDYDLICHLHSKKSLYSGREQTQWFDYLNQFLFNDNHVVSSVLKLFNENKQLGMYYPTTFHMMPSWVNHWTCNKRFAQGFCNDWGIEIDDDFVSYPVGGMFWARPQAIKQLLETSYTYEDFPEEPLPNDGSWLHALERVLGLLVEKNHYQQFYYYPPSASFTLDSSYKYIGYAKPVEHFKRELSGHEIVSFDIFDTLLRREYTEPDYAKYLLGKYLSNEHLVSSADAFVSLRNSAELTLRKQKGHVGDVSITDIYDYLGHQFGWGYEECSNYRELEFQFDLEMILPKDEMVSVLTHLADTGSEIWLVSDTYYTEKQIEHMLQRIGVAVGYRLFVSSAMQKRKDAGTMWSHIASLVEGGKRSFVHVGDNVRSDAQLCGDYGLKNLHILNPVDKWTSSGMSLPKMKSNEIMDEETILKWGRLIANHGRYPFHGD
;
A
#
# COMPACT_ATOMS: atom_id res chain seq x y z
N MET A 1 -0.57 20.67 -2.00
CA MET A 1 -0.72 19.75 -3.15
C MET A 1 -1.31 20.37 -4.43
N LYS A 2 -2.17 21.43 -4.39
CA LYS A 2 -2.61 22.18 -5.61
C LYS A 2 -1.46 22.74 -6.49
N LYS A 3 -0.24 22.86 -5.93
CA LYS A 3 0.98 23.30 -6.65
C LYS A 3 1.79 22.17 -7.29
N LEU A 4 1.53 20.88 -6.99
CA LEU A 4 2.28 19.74 -7.57
C LEU A 4 2.01 19.58 -9.08
N ILE A 5 0.85 20.02 -9.57
CA ILE A 5 0.40 19.73 -10.96
C ILE A 5 0.65 20.90 -11.92
N SER A 6 0.82 22.13 -11.41
CA SER A 6 1.20 23.28 -12.26
C SER A 6 2.58 23.11 -12.89
N THR A 7 3.47 22.32 -12.30
CA THR A 7 4.87 22.19 -12.76
C THR A 7 5.03 21.00 -13.71
N PHE A 8 4.27 19.92 -13.54
CA PHE A 8 4.30 18.75 -14.43
C PHE A 8 3.62 19.02 -15.79
N LEU A 9 2.60 19.91 -15.84
CA LEU A 9 1.84 20.23 -17.07
C LEU A 9 2.44 21.31 -17.97
N LYS A 10 3.56 21.96 -17.60
CA LYS A 10 4.19 23.01 -18.44
C LYS A 10 5.23 22.48 -19.43
N GLY A 11 5.51 21.18 -19.44
CA GLY A 11 6.57 20.57 -20.25
C GLY A 11 6.21 20.19 -21.70
N ASN A 12 4.95 20.15 -22.10
CA ASN A 12 4.57 19.70 -23.45
C ASN A 12 3.56 20.64 -24.12
N LYS A 13 4.09 21.73 -24.70
CA LYS A 13 3.41 22.52 -25.75
C LYS A 13 4.27 22.53 -27.02
N TYR A 14 4.39 21.39 -27.67
CA TYR A 14 4.83 21.31 -29.06
C TYR A 14 4.14 20.12 -29.73
N ASN A 15 3.00 20.40 -30.35
CA ASN A 15 2.51 19.79 -31.60
C ASN A 15 1.04 20.20 -31.83
N GLN A 16 0.84 21.43 -32.28
CA GLN A 16 -0.36 21.85 -33.01
C GLN A 16 0.10 22.76 -34.16
N ARG A 17 0.00 22.22 -35.38
CA ARG A 17 0.09 22.80 -36.74
C ARG A 17 0.73 21.71 -37.59
N ILE A 18 -0.04 21.01 -38.41
CA ILE A 18 -0.35 21.30 -39.81
C ILE A 18 -1.46 20.27 -40.13
N VAL A 19 -2.62 20.63 -40.69
CA VAL A 19 -2.95 20.47 -42.11
C VAL A 19 -4.09 21.42 -42.48
N SER A 20 -3.91 22.18 -43.55
CA SER A 20 -4.98 22.84 -44.30
C SER A 20 -4.65 22.77 -45.79
N GLY A 21 -5.60 22.25 -46.59
CA GLY A 21 -5.77 22.63 -48.00
C GLY A 21 -5.47 21.57 -49.07
N ALA A 22 -6.37 21.55 -50.06
CA ALA A 22 -6.36 20.96 -51.41
C ALA A 22 -7.19 19.65 -51.52
N GLU A 23 -8.43 19.67 -52.00
CA GLU A 23 -9.00 19.97 -53.34
C GLU A 23 -9.42 18.68 -54.07
N GLU A 24 -10.66 18.71 -54.56
CA GLU A 24 -11.38 17.66 -55.28
C GLU A 24 -10.80 17.39 -56.68
N VAL A 25 -10.84 16.13 -57.13
CA VAL A 25 -11.08 15.77 -58.54
C VAL A 25 -11.87 14.45 -58.57
N ASN A 26 -13.00 14.47 -59.28
CA ASN A 26 -13.88 13.34 -59.64
C ASN A 26 -13.39 12.60 -60.90
N ASP A 27 -13.91 11.37 -61.08
CA ASP A 27 -14.14 10.58 -62.31
C ASP A 27 -13.58 9.14 -62.16
N ALA A 28 -14.20 8.04 -62.57
CA ALA A 28 -15.53 7.66 -63.05
C ALA A 28 -15.57 6.10 -63.15
N GLU A 29 -16.77 5.50 -63.09
CA GLU A 29 -17.20 4.16 -63.62
C GLU A 29 -16.55 2.85 -63.11
N GLU A 30 -17.19 1.66 -63.13
CA GLU A 30 -18.53 1.13 -62.87
C GLU A 30 -18.34 -0.44 -62.87
N VAL A 31 -19.30 -1.21 -62.32
CA VAL A 31 -19.64 -2.62 -62.64
C VAL A 31 -19.25 -3.79 -61.68
N ASN A 32 -20.30 -4.25 -60.97
CA ASN A 32 -20.81 -5.60 -60.65
C ASN A 32 -20.32 -6.47 -59.47
N ASP A 33 -21.27 -6.64 -58.53
CA ASP A 33 -21.92 -7.86 -58.02
C ASP A 33 -21.09 -9.03 -57.47
N ALA A 34 -21.19 -9.23 -56.14
CA ALA A 34 -21.52 -10.52 -55.54
C ALA A 34 -22.00 -10.35 -54.08
N GLU A 35 -23.23 -10.80 -53.84
CA GLU A 35 -23.94 -11.09 -52.57
C GLU A 35 -23.19 -10.86 -51.24
N SER A 36 -23.52 -9.76 -50.54
CA SER A 36 -23.16 -9.56 -49.13
C SER A 36 -24.36 -9.89 -48.22
N ILE A 37 -24.19 -10.96 -47.44
CA ILE A 37 -24.95 -11.21 -46.22
C ILE A 37 -24.74 -9.98 -45.32
N GLU A 38 -25.81 -9.24 -45.03
CA GLU A 38 -25.79 -8.11 -44.10
C GLU A 38 -25.37 -8.60 -42.71
N LYS A 39 -24.07 -8.44 -42.39
CA LYS A 39 -23.60 -8.38 -41.01
C LYS A 39 -23.82 -6.95 -40.55
N GLU A 40 -24.50 -6.79 -39.42
CA GLU A 40 -24.61 -5.51 -38.72
C GLU A 40 -23.23 -4.84 -38.61
N PRO A 41 -23.15 -3.51 -38.78
CA PRO A 41 -21.87 -2.81 -38.76
C PRO A 41 -21.22 -2.96 -37.38
N VAL A 42 -20.17 -3.80 -37.35
CA VAL A 42 -19.30 -3.98 -36.19
C VAL A 42 -18.66 -2.63 -35.84
N SER A 43 -18.83 -2.18 -34.60
CA SER A 43 -18.28 -0.90 -34.15
C SER A 43 -16.76 -0.83 -34.33
N GLU A 44 -16.20 0.37 -34.55
CA GLU A 44 -14.75 0.58 -34.73
C GLU A 44 -13.92 0.01 -33.56
N GLY A 45 -14.47 0.06 -32.34
CA GLY A 45 -13.88 -0.55 -31.14
C GLY A 45 -13.85 -2.09 -31.20
N GLU A 46 -14.91 -2.73 -31.68
CA GLU A 46 -14.94 -4.19 -31.82
C GLU A 46 -14.01 -4.68 -32.94
N ASN A 47 -13.87 -3.93 -34.03
CA ASN A 47 -12.88 -4.22 -35.07
C ASN A 47 -11.45 -4.15 -34.52
N THR A 48 -11.15 -3.15 -33.70
CA THR A 48 -9.84 -3.02 -33.01
C THR A 48 -9.59 -4.21 -32.08
N LEU A 49 -10.58 -4.62 -31.29
CA LEU A 49 -10.47 -5.79 -30.42
C LEU A 49 -10.23 -7.09 -31.21
N ARG A 50 -10.96 -7.30 -32.31
CA ARG A 50 -10.78 -8.48 -33.17
C ARG A 50 -9.40 -8.52 -33.82
N HIS A 51 -8.90 -7.37 -34.29
CA HIS A 51 -7.55 -7.27 -34.82
C HIS A 51 -6.49 -7.53 -33.75
N GLY A 52 -6.65 -6.93 -32.56
CA GLY A 52 -5.77 -7.14 -31.41
C GLY A 52 -5.73 -8.59 -30.95
N PHE A 53 -6.90 -9.25 -30.87
CA PHE A 53 -7.00 -10.67 -30.53
C PHE A 53 -6.20 -11.56 -31.48
N LYS A 54 -6.38 -11.37 -32.80
CA LYS A 54 -5.63 -12.13 -33.81
C LYS A 54 -4.12 -11.96 -33.65
N ARG A 55 -3.65 -10.71 -33.49
CA ARG A 55 -2.22 -10.42 -33.29
C ARG A 55 -1.67 -10.97 -31.98
N ALA A 56 -2.45 -10.93 -30.90
CA ALA A 56 -2.06 -11.48 -29.61
C ALA A 56 -1.86 -12.99 -29.66
N LEU A 57 -2.70 -13.71 -30.42
CA LEU A 57 -2.52 -15.14 -30.67
C LEU A 57 -1.29 -15.42 -31.56
N GLU A 58 -1.11 -14.67 -32.64
CA GLU A 58 0.04 -14.83 -33.56
C GLU A 58 1.39 -14.63 -32.87
N LEU A 59 1.42 -13.78 -31.83
CA LEU A 59 2.62 -13.47 -31.04
C LEU A 59 2.77 -14.31 -29.78
N ASP A 60 1.85 -15.25 -29.52
CA ASP A 60 1.81 -16.08 -28.30
C ASP A 60 1.75 -15.26 -26.99
N LEU A 61 1.09 -14.10 -27.04
CA LEU A 61 0.94 -13.17 -25.91
C LEU A 61 -0.43 -13.28 -25.23
N PHE A 62 -1.39 -13.95 -25.86
CA PHE A 62 -2.63 -14.40 -25.23
C PHE A 62 -2.77 -15.91 -25.42
N CYS A 63 -3.00 -16.65 -24.33
CA CYS A 63 -3.22 -18.09 -24.38
C CYS A 63 -4.64 -18.39 -23.83
N PRO A 64 -5.62 -18.66 -24.71
CA PRO A 64 -7.01 -18.86 -24.30
C PRO A 64 -7.15 -19.97 -23.26
N GLU A 65 -6.52 -21.12 -23.46
CA GLU A 65 -6.58 -22.26 -22.56
C GLU A 65 -6.03 -21.90 -21.17
N TRP A 66 -4.90 -21.18 -21.13
CA TRP A 66 -4.28 -20.75 -19.88
C TRP A 66 -5.14 -19.72 -19.13
N TYR A 67 -5.79 -18.81 -19.86
CA TYR A 67 -6.64 -17.78 -19.29
C TYR A 67 -7.95 -18.36 -18.75
N LYS A 68 -8.64 -19.18 -19.56
CA LYS A 68 -9.89 -19.86 -19.17
C LYS A 68 -9.69 -20.76 -17.95
N ALA A 69 -8.59 -21.51 -17.89
CA ALA A 69 -8.27 -22.36 -16.75
C ALA A 69 -8.13 -21.61 -15.41
N ARG A 70 -8.00 -20.27 -15.43
CA ARG A 70 -7.90 -19.42 -14.24
C ARG A 70 -9.15 -18.60 -13.99
N TYR A 71 -9.60 -17.86 -14.99
CA TYR A 71 -10.62 -16.82 -14.82
C TYR A 71 -12.04 -17.29 -15.08
N GLY A 72 -12.24 -18.57 -15.39
CA GLY A 72 -13.55 -19.21 -15.51
C GLY A 72 -13.88 -19.65 -16.94
N GLU A 73 -15.14 -20.04 -17.14
CA GLU A 73 -15.63 -20.51 -18.43
C GLU A 73 -16.11 -19.34 -19.30
N PHE A 74 -15.80 -19.41 -20.60
CA PHE A 74 -16.15 -18.38 -21.57
C PHE A 74 -16.73 -19.02 -22.83
N ASN A 75 -17.75 -18.38 -23.42
CA ASN A 75 -18.43 -18.85 -24.63
C ASN A 75 -17.50 -18.96 -25.85
N SER A 76 -16.41 -18.19 -25.88
CA SER A 76 -15.37 -18.28 -26.92
C SER A 76 -14.03 -17.75 -26.42
N ASP A 77 -12.96 -18.03 -27.16
CA ASP A 77 -11.63 -17.46 -26.89
C ASP A 77 -11.62 -15.93 -27.02
N PHE A 78 -12.46 -15.39 -27.91
CA PHE A 78 -12.60 -13.95 -28.08
C PHE A 78 -13.30 -13.29 -26.88
N GLU A 79 -14.29 -13.95 -26.27
CA GLU A 79 -14.89 -13.47 -25.01
C GLU A 79 -13.87 -13.47 -23.87
N ALA A 80 -13.03 -14.51 -23.77
CA ALA A 80 -11.93 -14.54 -22.80
C ALA A 80 -10.93 -13.39 -23.02
N PHE A 81 -10.61 -13.07 -24.28
CA PHE A 81 -9.75 -11.93 -24.60
C PHE A 81 -10.39 -10.58 -24.26
N LYS A 82 -11.70 -10.42 -24.48
CA LYS A 82 -12.43 -9.22 -24.07
C LYS A 82 -12.43 -9.04 -22.55
N ASP A 83 -12.67 -10.12 -21.81
CA ASP A 83 -12.60 -10.12 -20.35
C ASP A 83 -11.21 -9.69 -19.85
N TYR A 84 -10.14 -10.25 -20.43
CA TYR A 84 -8.77 -9.79 -20.15
C TYR A 84 -8.61 -8.30 -20.44
N CYS A 85 -9.00 -7.85 -21.64
CA CYS A 85 -8.80 -6.46 -22.04
C CYS A 85 -9.54 -5.49 -21.13
N PHE A 86 -10.73 -5.87 -20.66
CA PHE A 86 -11.50 -5.08 -19.70
C PHE A 86 -10.80 -5.03 -18.33
N LYS A 87 -10.55 -6.19 -17.72
CA LYS A 87 -9.95 -6.30 -16.37
C LYS A 87 -8.54 -5.73 -16.30
N ALA A 88 -7.75 -5.87 -17.36
CA ALA A 88 -6.37 -5.42 -17.39
C ALA A 88 -6.22 -3.89 -17.37
N THR A 89 -7.30 -3.12 -17.56
CA THR A 89 -7.27 -1.65 -17.40
C THR A 89 -7.16 -1.20 -15.93
N PHE A 90 -7.62 -2.04 -15.00
CA PHE A 90 -7.67 -1.73 -13.56
C PHE A 90 -7.17 -2.88 -12.65
N SER A 91 -6.68 -3.99 -13.20
CA SER A 91 -6.16 -5.12 -12.43
C SER A 91 -4.88 -5.68 -13.08
N ASN A 92 -4.05 -6.33 -12.28
CA ASN A 92 -2.86 -7.06 -12.72
C ASN A 92 -3.19 -8.49 -13.16
N VAL A 93 -4.35 -8.72 -13.79
CA VAL A 93 -4.65 -10.02 -14.41
C VAL A 93 -3.69 -10.25 -15.58
N THR A 94 -3.27 -11.49 -15.75
CA THR A 94 -2.28 -11.87 -16.77
C THR A 94 -2.97 -12.61 -17.92
N PRO A 95 -2.61 -12.38 -19.20
CA PRO A 95 -3.22 -13.04 -20.35
C PRO A 95 -2.53 -14.38 -20.72
N SER A 96 -1.25 -14.54 -20.38
CA SER A 96 -0.44 -15.73 -20.66
C SER A 96 0.86 -15.71 -19.84
N PRO A 97 1.66 -16.81 -19.82
CA PRO A 97 3.00 -16.80 -19.26
C PRO A 97 3.97 -15.80 -19.93
N ASN A 98 3.68 -15.34 -21.15
CA ASN A 98 4.60 -14.54 -21.96
C ASN A 98 4.37 -13.02 -21.86
N PHE A 99 3.40 -12.56 -21.07
CA PHE A 99 3.09 -11.14 -20.94
C PHE A 99 2.69 -10.75 -19.51
N ASP A 100 3.54 -9.94 -18.87
CA ASP A 100 3.32 -9.39 -17.53
C ASP A 100 2.58 -8.05 -17.59
N THR A 101 1.29 -8.07 -17.27
CA THR A 101 0.41 -6.88 -17.27
C THR A 101 0.90 -5.81 -16.30
N GLU A 102 1.29 -6.17 -15.08
CA GLU A 102 1.75 -5.22 -14.09
C GLU A 102 3.07 -4.57 -14.52
N ALA A 103 4.03 -5.38 -14.97
CA ALA A 103 5.31 -4.86 -15.44
C ALA A 103 5.10 -3.90 -16.61
N TYR A 104 4.22 -4.23 -17.56
CA TYR A 104 3.94 -3.34 -18.68
C TYR A 104 3.36 -1.99 -18.21
N GLN A 105 2.33 -2.01 -17.35
CA GLN A 105 1.72 -0.78 -16.82
C GLN A 105 2.71 0.10 -16.05
N ARG A 106 3.60 -0.49 -15.26
CA ARG A 106 4.61 0.27 -14.49
C ARG A 106 5.67 0.92 -15.37
N HIS A 107 6.12 0.23 -16.42
CA HIS A 107 7.09 0.78 -17.37
C HIS A 107 6.46 1.81 -18.32
N HIS A 108 5.17 1.66 -18.60
CA HIS A 108 4.41 2.46 -19.57
C HIS A 108 3.21 3.12 -18.89
N ILE A 109 3.51 4.00 -17.93
CA ILE A 109 2.49 4.60 -17.05
C ILE A 109 1.43 5.40 -17.80
N ASP A 110 1.75 5.90 -19.00
CA ASP A 110 0.82 6.56 -19.90
C ASP A 110 -0.38 5.65 -20.27
N THR A 111 -0.13 4.37 -20.52
CA THR A 111 -1.19 3.39 -20.83
C THR A 111 -2.14 3.19 -19.66
N TYR A 112 -1.60 3.07 -18.44
CA TYR A 112 -2.38 2.99 -17.21
C TYR A 112 -3.21 4.26 -16.96
N LEU A 113 -2.59 5.44 -17.16
CA LEU A 113 -3.28 6.73 -16.96
C LEU A 113 -4.40 6.98 -17.98
N ASN A 114 -4.31 6.37 -19.17
CA ASN A 114 -5.35 6.41 -20.20
C ASN A 114 -6.38 5.27 -20.08
N SER A 115 -6.25 4.39 -19.07
CA SER A 115 -7.09 3.20 -18.90
C SER A 115 -7.10 2.28 -20.13
N GLU A 116 -5.96 2.16 -20.80
CA GLU A 116 -5.80 1.30 -21.97
C GLU A 116 -5.44 -0.13 -21.54
N SER A 117 -5.99 -1.12 -22.24
CA SER A 117 -5.64 -2.53 -22.04
C SER A 117 -4.17 -2.76 -22.43
N PRO A 118 -3.29 -3.23 -21.52
CA PRO A 118 -1.85 -3.35 -21.77
C PRO A 118 -1.47 -4.20 -22.98
N LEU A 119 -2.02 -5.42 -23.08
CA LEU A 119 -1.73 -6.29 -24.23
C LEU A 119 -2.31 -5.72 -25.52
N LEU A 120 -3.54 -5.19 -25.48
CA LEU A 120 -4.18 -4.61 -26.66
C LEU A 120 -3.36 -3.41 -27.17
N HIS A 121 -3.00 -2.50 -26.28
CA HIS A 121 -2.12 -1.37 -26.60
C HIS A 121 -0.80 -1.87 -27.20
N TYR A 122 -0.17 -2.89 -26.59
CA TYR A 122 1.10 -3.41 -27.08
C TYR A 122 0.99 -3.96 -28.51
N VAL A 123 -0.01 -4.80 -28.79
CA VAL A 123 -0.13 -5.42 -30.11
C VAL A 123 -0.57 -4.43 -31.18
N ILE A 124 -1.34 -3.39 -30.83
CA ILE A 124 -1.78 -2.38 -31.80
C ILE A 124 -0.70 -1.32 -32.04
N HIS A 125 -0.14 -0.75 -30.97
CA HIS A 125 0.78 0.41 -31.01
C HIS A 125 2.18 0.07 -30.48
N GLY A 126 2.26 -0.57 -29.32
CA GLY A 126 3.52 -0.74 -28.57
C GLY A 126 4.64 -1.46 -29.34
N LEU A 127 4.31 -2.40 -30.23
CA LEU A 127 5.28 -3.04 -31.14
C LEU A 127 5.95 -2.05 -32.08
N ALA A 128 5.16 -1.19 -32.73
CA ALA A 128 5.67 -0.17 -33.64
C ALA A 128 6.50 0.89 -32.90
N GLU A 129 6.09 1.18 -31.66
CA GLU A 129 6.79 2.09 -30.74
C GLU A 129 8.02 1.47 -30.06
N LYS A 130 8.31 0.18 -30.31
CA LYS A 130 9.42 -0.58 -29.70
C LYS A 130 9.36 -0.63 -28.17
N ARG A 131 8.15 -0.60 -27.60
CA ARG A 131 7.94 -0.81 -26.16
C ARG A 131 8.36 -2.22 -25.76
N LYS A 132 8.94 -2.35 -24.57
CA LYS A 132 9.34 -3.65 -24.02
C LYS A 132 8.18 -4.31 -23.28
N THR A 133 8.12 -5.63 -23.37
CA THR A 133 7.28 -6.53 -22.58
C THR A 133 8.18 -7.52 -21.85
N HIS A 134 7.62 -8.19 -20.84
CA HIS A 134 8.32 -9.20 -20.05
C HIS A 134 7.41 -10.42 -19.89
N PRO A 135 7.97 -11.64 -19.85
CA PRO A 135 7.25 -12.81 -19.37
C PRO A 135 6.75 -12.59 -17.95
N THR A 136 5.62 -13.22 -17.62
CA THR A 136 4.99 -13.11 -16.31
C THR A 136 5.92 -13.62 -15.21
N HIS A 137 6.17 -12.78 -14.21
CA HIS A 137 6.91 -13.17 -13.02
C HIS A 137 5.98 -13.20 -11.81
N SER A 138 5.72 -14.39 -11.27
CA SER A 138 4.92 -14.53 -10.05
C SER A 138 5.68 -13.97 -8.86
N LYS A 139 5.20 -12.85 -8.29
CA LYS A 139 5.77 -12.25 -7.08
C LYS A 139 5.41 -13.02 -5.81
N TRP A 140 4.35 -13.82 -5.85
CA TRP A 140 3.82 -14.49 -4.67
C TRP A 140 3.04 -15.73 -5.05
N HIS A 141 3.27 -16.79 -4.28
CA HIS A 141 2.57 -18.05 -4.39
C HIS A 141 1.86 -18.31 -3.06
N PRO A 142 0.54 -18.10 -2.98
CA PRO A 142 -0.20 -18.32 -1.73
C PRO A 142 -0.04 -19.77 -1.27
N THR A 143 0.25 -19.94 0.02
CA THR A 143 0.53 -21.26 0.62
C THR A 143 -0.73 -21.97 1.12
N SER A 144 -1.81 -21.22 1.36
CA SER A 144 -3.06 -21.71 1.96
C SER A 144 -4.23 -21.50 1.00
N LEU A 145 -4.23 -22.22 -0.12
CA LEU A 145 -5.28 -22.13 -1.14
C LEU A 145 -6.60 -22.74 -0.65
N ILE A 146 -7.71 -22.11 -1.02
CA ILE A 146 -9.07 -22.63 -0.82
C ILE A 146 -9.83 -22.56 -2.14
N SER A 147 -10.80 -23.46 -2.34
CA SER A 147 -11.62 -23.53 -3.54
C SER A 147 -13.08 -23.73 -3.16
N ALA A 148 -13.98 -23.04 -3.86
CA ALA A 148 -15.40 -23.30 -3.77
C ALA A 148 -15.74 -24.64 -4.45
N ASN A 149 -16.65 -25.41 -3.86
CA ASN A 149 -17.20 -26.59 -4.49
C ASN A 149 -18.61 -26.30 -5.03
N ASP A 150 -19.05 -27.08 -6.01
CA ASP A 150 -20.43 -26.97 -6.52
C ASP A 150 -21.40 -27.74 -5.62
N HIS A 151 -21.72 -27.14 -4.47
CA HIS A 151 -22.79 -27.58 -3.59
C HIS A 151 -24.05 -26.71 -3.75
N SER A 152 -25.24 -27.27 -3.51
CA SER A 152 -26.50 -26.51 -3.53
C SER A 152 -26.67 -25.63 -2.28
N GLY A 153 -27.45 -24.56 -2.39
CA GLY A 153 -27.91 -23.74 -1.25
C GLY A 153 -27.07 -22.49 -0.94
N TRP A 154 -25.97 -22.23 -1.65
CA TRP A 154 -25.20 -20.98 -1.47
C TRP A 154 -26.01 -19.72 -1.82
N ASN A 155 -27.02 -19.88 -2.68
CA ASN A 155 -27.96 -18.84 -3.12
C ASN A 155 -29.17 -18.66 -2.18
N GLU A 156 -29.27 -19.43 -1.09
CA GLU A 156 -30.33 -19.33 -0.08
C GLU A 156 -29.92 -18.44 1.12
N GLN A 157 -28.65 -18.04 1.19
CA GLN A 157 -28.14 -17.16 2.24
C GLN A 157 -28.84 -15.80 2.20
N LYS A 158 -29.22 -15.26 3.36
CA LYS A 158 -29.81 -13.93 3.46
C LYS A 158 -28.69 -12.88 3.37
N ILE A 159 -28.65 -12.16 2.24
CA ILE A 159 -27.56 -11.24 1.88
C ILE A 159 -28.06 -9.79 1.88
N ALA A 160 -27.30 -8.89 2.51
CA ALA A 160 -27.48 -7.45 2.42
C ALA A 160 -26.31 -6.78 1.67
N ILE A 161 -26.62 -6.05 0.60
CA ILE A 161 -25.68 -5.19 -0.12
C ILE A 161 -25.82 -3.77 0.42
N CYS A 162 -24.77 -3.27 1.08
CA CYS A 162 -24.71 -1.97 1.71
C CYS A 162 -23.92 -0.99 0.83
N LEU A 163 -24.62 -0.08 0.16
CA LEU A 163 -24.06 0.90 -0.75
C LEU A 163 -24.01 2.27 -0.09
N HIS A 164 -22.82 2.87 0.01
CA HIS A 164 -22.70 4.30 0.30
C HIS A 164 -22.42 5.11 -0.99
N VAL A 165 -23.42 5.84 -1.46
CA VAL A 165 -23.39 6.60 -2.71
C VAL A 165 -23.20 8.09 -2.42
N PHE A 166 -21.97 8.56 -2.55
CA PHE A 166 -21.61 9.96 -2.48
C PHE A 166 -21.69 10.67 -3.84
N TYR A 167 -21.45 9.94 -4.95
CA TYR A 167 -21.49 10.48 -6.31
C TYR A 167 -22.63 9.86 -7.12
N ALA A 168 -23.48 10.71 -7.71
CA ALA A 168 -24.70 10.28 -8.41
C ALA A 168 -24.45 9.33 -9.60
N ASP A 169 -23.32 9.46 -10.29
CA ASP A 169 -22.98 8.60 -11.43
C ASP A 169 -22.73 7.13 -11.05
N PHE A 170 -22.65 6.81 -9.76
CA PHE A 170 -22.46 5.44 -9.26
C PHE A 170 -23.79 4.72 -8.99
N VAL A 171 -24.92 5.44 -8.95
CA VAL A 171 -26.25 4.84 -8.79
C VAL A 171 -26.48 3.81 -9.90
N GLU A 172 -26.29 4.22 -11.17
CA GLU A 172 -26.49 3.33 -12.31
C GLU A 172 -25.42 2.22 -12.36
N ARG A 173 -24.17 2.50 -11.99
CA ARG A 173 -23.11 1.48 -11.97
C ARG A 173 -23.42 0.35 -10.99
N PHE A 174 -23.95 0.67 -9.81
CA PHE A 174 -24.37 -0.36 -8.85
C PHE A 174 -25.63 -1.08 -9.32
N ALA A 175 -26.59 -0.37 -9.92
CA ALA A 175 -27.78 -0.98 -10.51
C ALA A 175 -27.42 -1.99 -11.62
N GLU A 176 -26.50 -1.64 -12.52
CA GLU A 176 -25.99 -2.56 -13.56
C GLU A 176 -25.39 -3.83 -12.96
N GLY A 177 -24.56 -3.71 -11.91
CA GLY A 177 -24.00 -4.88 -11.22
C GLY A 177 -25.08 -5.79 -10.60
N LEU A 178 -26.14 -5.20 -10.02
CA LEU A 178 -27.26 -5.96 -9.45
C LEU A 178 -28.08 -6.71 -10.51
N ARG A 179 -28.23 -6.16 -11.72
CA ARG A 179 -28.95 -6.82 -12.82
C ARG A 179 -28.32 -8.15 -13.21
N SER A 180 -26.99 -8.25 -13.12
CA SER A 180 -26.24 -9.49 -13.39
C SER A 180 -25.98 -10.34 -12.16
N PHE A 181 -26.38 -9.90 -10.96
CA PHE A 181 -26.02 -10.56 -9.71
C PHE A 181 -26.52 -12.02 -9.64
N PRO A 182 -25.77 -12.97 -9.05
CA PRO A 182 -26.08 -14.39 -9.19
C PRO A 182 -27.27 -14.90 -8.35
N CYS A 183 -27.81 -14.10 -7.42
CA CYS A 183 -28.91 -14.48 -6.54
C CYS A 183 -29.69 -13.26 -6.02
N GLY A 184 -30.81 -13.50 -5.33
CA GLY A 184 -31.61 -12.43 -4.73
C GLY A 184 -30.94 -11.83 -3.49
N VAL A 185 -30.98 -10.50 -3.35
CA VAL A 185 -30.36 -9.75 -2.25
C VAL A 185 -31.28 -8.63 -1.74
N ASP A 186 -31.08 -8.23 -0.50
CA ASP A 186 -31.63 -6.97 0.02
C ASP A 186 -30.58 -5.86 -0.14
N VAL A 187 -31.02 -4.66 -0.48
CA VAL A 187 -30.13 -3.52 -0.77
C VAL A 187 -30.41 -2.39 0.19
N TYR A 188 -29.35 -1.94 0.86
CA TYR A 188 -29.34 -0.79 1.76
C TYR A 188 -28.48 0.31 1.15
N VAL A 189 -29.09 1.45 0.84
CA VAL A 189 -28.41 2.58 0.21
C VAL A 189 -28.38 3.76 1.18
N THR A 190 -27.20 4.22 1.53
CA THR A 190 -27.02 5.58 2.06
C THR A 190 -26.56 6.48 0.94
N ALA A 191 -27.19 7.64 0.77
CA ALA A 191 -26.86 8.56 -0.31
C ALA A 191 -26.57 9.97 0.20
N SER A 192 -25.68 10.70 -0.49
CA SER A 192 -25.52 12.14 -0.25
C SER A 192 -26.87 12.86 -0.42
N LYS A 193 -27.12 13.88 0.40
CA LYS A 193 -28.34 14.70 0.34
C LYS A 193 -28.57 15.38 -1.02
N ASP A 194 -27.52 15.50 -1.83
CA ASP A 194 -27.57 16.08 -3.18
C ASP A 194 -28.10 15.11 -4.24
N ILE A 195 -28.26 13.82 -3.90
CA ILE A 195 -28.77 12.78 -4.80
C ILE A 195 -30.26 12.58 -4.52
N PRO A 196 -31.16 12.82 -5.50
CA PRO A 196 -32.58 12.57 -5.33
C PRO A 196 -32.85 11.08 -5.03
N ILE A 197 -33.61 10.81 -3.97
CA ILE A 197 -34.01 9.43 -3.62
C ILE A 197 -34.75 8.76 -4.78
N SER A 198 -35.57 9.52 -5.52
CA SER A 198 -36.29 9.03 -6.70
C SER A 198 -35.37 8.45 -7.78
N ASP A 199 -34.16 9.00 -7.94
CA ASP A 199 -33.22 8.52 -8.95
C ASP A 199 -32.67 7.14 -8.56
N ILE A 200 -32.47 6.92 -7.26
CA ILE A 200 -32.07 5.62 -6.71
C ILE A 200 -33.23 4.63 -6.79
N GLU A 201 -34.45 5.03 -6.42
CA GLU A 201 -35.63 4.16 -6.54
C GLU A 201 -35.84 3.70 -7.98
N ASN A 202 -35.79 4.63 -8.95
CA ASN A 202 -35.98 4.31 -10.37
C ASN A 202 -34.89 3.39 -10.93
N ALA A 203 -33.64 3.57 -10.52
CA ALA A 203 -32.54 2.73 -11.02
C ALA A 203 -32.63 1.28 -10.50
N PHE A 204 -33.19 1.07 -9.30
CA PHE A 204 -33.22 -0.22 -8.61
C PHE A 204 -34.57 -0.95 -8.70
N SER A 205 -35.68 -0.26 -9.00
CA SER A 205 -37.05 -0.82 -8.95
C SER A 205 -37.27 -2.03 -9.85
N ASP A 206 -36.62 -2.07 -11.01
CA ASP A 206 -36.86 -3.07 -12.06
C ASP A 206 -35.83 -4.21 -12.04
N ILE A 207 -35.02 -4.30 -10.97
CA ILE A 207 -33.98 -5.31 -10.86
C ILE A 207 -34.53 -6.56 -10.18
N ALA A 208 -34.69 -7.63 -10.96
CA ALA A 208 -35.31 -8.89 -10.51
C ALA A 208 -34.63 -9.53 -9.28
N ASN A 209 -33.33 -9.30 -9.09
CA ASN A 209 -32.56 -9.84 -7.97
C ASN A 209 -32.60 -8.95 -6.70
N VAL A 210 -33.30 -7.82 -6.73
CA VAL A 210 -33.46 -6.96 -5.55
C VAL A 210 -34.78 -7.32 -4.86
N ASN A 211 -34.68 -7.98 -3.71
CA ASN A 211 -35.84 -8.41 -2.92
C ASN A 211 -36.44 -7.24 -2.12
N GLN A 212 -35.57 -6.40 -1.55
CA GLN A 212 -35.93 -5.22 -0.78
C GLN A 212 -34.92 -4.09 -1.04
N LEU A 213 -35.42 -2.86 -1.10
CA LEU A 213 -34.61 -1.65 -1.19
C LEU A 213 -34.92 -0.72 -0.01
N THR A 214 -33.91 -0.36 0.76
CA THR A 214 -33.99 0.60 1.87
C THR A 214 -33.02 1.76 1.60
N ILE A 215 -33.50 3.00 1.63
CA ILE A 215 -32.71 4.19 1.29
C ILE A 215 -32.71 5.18 2.45
N ALA A 216 -31.55 5.73 2.78
CA ALA A 216 -31.39 6.81 3.76
C ALA A 216 -30.51 7.93 3.19
N ALA A 217 -30.89 9.18 3.46
CA ALA A 217 -30.09 10.35 3.09
C ALA A 217 -29.10 10.68 4.22
N ALA A 218 -27.80 10.64 3.92
CA ALA A 218 -26.73 10.82 4.88
C ALA A 218 -26.00 12.16 4.70
N PRO A 219 -25.57 12.84 5.79
CA PRO A 219 -24.65 13.96 5.72
C PRO A 219 -23.25 13.50 5.28
N ASN A 220 -22.42 14.44 4.83
CA ASN A 220 -21.00 14.18 4.54
C ASN A 220 -20.17 14.07 5.85
N ARG A 221 -20.40 13.01 6.63
CA ARG A 221 -19.74 12.76 7.92
C ARG A 221 -19.57 11.26 8.14
N GLY A 222 -18.38 10.84 8.57
CA GLY A 222 -18.04 9.43 8.78
C GLY A 222 -17.58 8.65 7.53
N ARG A 223 -17.39 9.33 6.39
CA ARG A 223 -16.94 8.75 5.11
C ARG A 223 -17.79 7.54 4.69
N ASN A 224 -17.17 6.40 4.39
CA ASN A 224 -17.88 5.20 3.92
C ASN A 224 -18.59 4.44 5.06
N PHE A 225 -18.01 4.41 6.26
CA PHE A 225 -18.55 3.67 7.40
C PHE A 225 -19.69 4.38 8.11
N GLY A 226 -19.54 5.68 8.42
CA GLY A 226 -20.50 6.39 9.27
C GLY A 226 -21.95 6.27 8.83
N PRO A 227 -22.29 6.58 7.57
CA PRO A 227 -23.65 6.45 7.05
C PRO A 227 -24.23 5.03 7.23
N MET A 228 -23.48 3.98 6.88
CA MET A 228 -23.93 2.60 7.06
C MET A 228 -24.18 2.28 8.55
N LEU A 229 -23.27 2.72 9.42
CA LEU A 229 -23.32 2.41 10.85
C LEU A 229 -24.39 3.20 11.61
N VAL A 230 -24.72 4.42 11.18
CA VAL A 230 -25.77 5.23 11.81
C VAL A 230 -27.15 4.80 11.34
N GLU A 231 -27.31 4.49 10.05
CA GLU A 231 -28.63 4.25 9.47
C GLU A 231 -29.09 2.78 9.57
N PHE A 232 -28.16 1.81 9.51
CA PHE A 232 -28.50 0.41 9.25
C PHE A 232 -27.85 -0.63 10.17
N ASN A 233 -26.99 -0.24 11.11
CA ASN A 233 -26.19 -1.19 11.92
C ASN A 233 -26.99 -2.35 12.55
N GLU A 234 -28.13 -2.06 13.20
CA GLU A 234 -28.95 -3.05 13.91
C GLU A 234 -29.60 -4.03 12.93
N GLN A 235 -30.15 -3.54 11.81
CA GLN A 235 -30.81 -4.37 10.80
C GLN A 235 -29.82 -5.32 10.12
N LEU A 236 -28.55 -4.90 9.98
CA LEU A 236 -27.52 -5.73 9.36
C LEU A 236 -27.17 -6.97 10.18
N LEU A 237 -27.49 -7.02 11.49
CA LEU A 237 -27.26 -8.20 12.33
C LEU A 237 -28.18 -9.39 11.95
N ASP A 238 -29.29 -9.14 11.26
CA ASP A 238 -30.28 -10.16 10.85
C ASP A 238 -29.91 -10.89 9.54
N TYR A 239 -28.71 -10.66 9.00
CA TYR A 239 -28.24 -11.22 7.74
C TYR A 239 -27.16 -12.29 7.95
N ASP A 240 -27.08 -13.24 7.02
CA ASP A 240 -26.00 -14.22 6.99
C ASP A 240 -24.69 -13.57 6.53
N LEU A 241 -24.80 -12.66 5.55
CA LEU A 241 -23.69 -11.94 4.92
C LEU A 241 -24.08 -10.51 4.59
N ILE A 242 -23.10 -9.61 4.73
CA ILE A 242 -23.16 -8.24 4.24
C ILE A 242 -22.04 -8.00 3.23
N CYS A 243 -22.29 -7.18 2.21
CA CYS A 243 -21.27 -6.63 1.31
C CYS A 243 -21.31 -5.11 1.42
N HIS A 244 -20.22 -4.49 1.89
CA HIS A 244 -20.10 -3.03 1.98
C HIS A 244 -19.30 -2.48 0.80
N LEU A 245 -19.91 -1.56 0.05
CA LEU A 245 -19.35 -0.89 -1.12
C LEU A 245 -19.63 0.62 -1.03
N HIS A 246 -18.81 1.43 -1.71
CA HIS A 246 -19.04 2.87 -1.75
C HIS A 246 -18.51 3.54 -3.02
N SER A 247 -19.05 4.70 -3.37
CA SER A 247 -18.74 5.40 -4.62
C SER A 247 -17.47 6.26 -4.57
N LYS A 248 -16.51 6.01 -3.66
CA LYS A 248 -15.42 6.99 -3.42
C LYS A 248 -14.49 7.06 -4.63
N LYS A 249 -14.34 8.25 -5.20
CA LYS A 249 -13.42 8.55 -6.29
C LYS A 249 -12.02 8.84 -5.75
N SER A 250 -10.99 8.29 -6.37
CA SER A 250 -9.60 8.63 -6.02
C SER A 250 -9.21 9.92 -6.72
N LEU A 251 -8.98 10.99 -5.94
CA LEU A 251 -8.56 12.31 -6.44
C LEU A 251 -7.04 12.55 -6.31
N TYR A 252 -6.27 11.52 -5.97
CA TYR A 252 -4.86 11.61 -5.57
C TYR A 252 -3.94 12.21 -6.67
N SER A 253 -4.26 12.00 -7.95
CA SER A 253 -3.45 12.47 -9.08
C SER A 253 -3.93 13.82 -9.67
N GLY A 254 -4.95 14.46 -9.09
CA GLY A 254 -5.60 15.65 -9.63
C GLY A 254 -6.37 15.44 -10.95
N ARG A 255 -6.48 14.19 -11.39
CA ARG A 255 -7.52 13.69 -12.29
C ARG A 255 -8.32 12.64 -11.53
N GLU A 256 -9.60 12.52 -11.84
CA GLU A 256 -10.41 11.43 -11.35
C GLU A 256 -9.82 10.10 -11.85
N GLN A 257 -9.48 9.20 -10.93
CA GLN A 257 -9.05 7.85 -11.24
C GLN A 257 -10.00 6.87 -10.57
N THR A 258 -10.64 6.02 -11.38
CA THR A 258 -11.58 5.01 -10.90
C THR A 258 -10.94 3.63 -10.81
N GLN A 259 -9.71 3.41 -11.31
CA GLN A 259 -9.11 2.07 -11.39
C GLN A 259 -9.11 1.32 -10.05
N TRP A 260 -8.82 1.98 -8.93
CA TRP A 260 -8.88 1.33 -7.62
C TRP A 260 -10.32 0.97 -7.22
N PHE A 261 -11.29 1.83 -7.52
CA PHE A 261 -12.70 1.50 -7.35
C PHE A 261 -13.11 0.33 -8.26
N ASP A 262 -12.75 0.39 -9.55
CA ASP A 262 -13.10 -0.64 -10.55
C ASP A 262 -12.48 -2.00 -10.17
N TYR A 263 -11.25 -2.00 -9.63
CA TYR A 263 -10.61 -3.18 -9.05
C TYR A 263 -11.42 -3.80 -7.91
N LEU A 264 -11.76 -3.01 -6.89
CA LEU A 264 -12.52 -3.49 -5.73
C LEU A 264 -13.91 -3.95 -6.16
N ASN A 265 -14.61 -3.13 -6.94
CA ASN A 265 -15.96 -3.40 -7.39
C ASN A 265 -16.02 -4.64 -8.31
N GLN A 266 -15.00 -4.86 -9.15
CA GLN A 266 -14.92 -6.06 -9.97
C GLN A 266 -14.88 -7.32 -9.10
N PHE A 267 -13.95 -7.40 -8.15
CA PHE A 267 -13.72 -8.62 -7.38
C PHE A 267 -14.64 -8.79 -6.16
N LEU A 268 -15.34 -7.74 -5.74
CA LEU A 268 -16.34 -7.84 -4.67
C LEU A 268 -17.77 -7.98 -5.20
N PHE A 269 -18.08 -7.51 -6.41
CA PHE A 269 -19.46 -7.28 -6.81
C PHE A 269 -19.82 -7.64 -8.25
N ASN A 270 -19.01 -7.25 -9.24
CA ASN A 270 -19.38 -7.41 -10.67
C ASN A 270 -18.93 -8.74 -11.28
N ASP A 271 -17.88 -9.38 -10.77
CA ASP A 271 -17.39 -10.64 -11.33
C ASP A 271 -18.20 -11.83 -10.80
N ASN A 272 -19.19 -12.28 -11.58
CA ASN A 272 -20.07 -13.37 -11.18
C ASN A 272 -19.34 -14.67 -10.82
N HIS A 273 -18.20 -14.97 -11.46
CA HIS A 273 -17.42 -16.16 -11.13
C HIS A 273 -16.79 -16.02 -9.73
N VAL A 274 -16.20 -14.86 -9.43
CA VAL A 274 -15.62 -14.58 -8.11
C VAL A 274 -16.70 -14.49 -7.05
N VAL A 275 -17.76 -13.72 -7.27
CA VAL A 275 -18.86 -13.52 -6.31
C VAL A 275 -19.56 -14.84 -5.98
N SER A 276 -19.90 -15.65 -6.98
CA SER A 276 -20.51 -16.96 -6.73
C SER A 276 -19.58 -17.87 -5.93
N SER A 277 -18.27 -17.81 -6.18
CA SER A 277 -17.27 -18.56 -5.41
C SER A 277 -17.16 -18.07 -3.97
N VAL A 278 -17.22 -16.76 -3.73
CA VAL A 278 -17.26 -16.17 -2.38
C VAL A 278 -18.48 -16.65 -1.61
N LEU A 279 -19.67 -16.61 -2.22
CA LEU A 279 -20.91 -17.07 -1.60
C LEU A 279 -20.87 -18.57 -1.27
N LYS A 280 -20.32 -19.40 -2.16
CA LYS A 280 -20.09 -20.83 -1.92
C LYS A 280 -19.12 -21.06 -0.76
N LEU A 281 -17.98 -20.35 -0.73
CA LEU A 281 -17.00 -20.46 0.35
C LEU A 281 -17.58 -20.09 1.71
N PHE A 282 -18.34 -18.99 1.81
CA PHE A 282 -19.07 -18.66 3.04
C PHE A 282 -20.13 -19.73 3.37
N ASN A 283 -20.84 -20.27 2.40
CA ASN A 283 -21.83 -21.30 2.69
C ASN A 283 -21.17 -22.56 3.30
N GLU A 284 -20.09 -23.03 2.68
CA GLU A 284 -19.33 -24.24 3.03
C GLU A 284 -18.54 -24.09 4.34
N ASN A 285 -17.96 -22.92 4.60
CA ASN A 285 -17.11 -22.70 5.76
C ASN A 285 -17.65 -21.61 6.68
N LYS A 286 -18.20 -22.05 7.82
CA LYS A 286 -18.74 -21.16 8.86
C LYS A 286 -17.69 -20.37 9.62
N GLN A 287 -16.40 -20.74 9.55
CA GLN A 287 -15.31 -19.97 10.17
C GLN A 287 -14.84 -18.80 9.29
N LEU A 288 -15.17 -18.75 8.00
CA LEU A 288 -14.87 -17.56 7.19
C LEU A 288 -15.75 -16.40 7.64
N GLY A 289 -15.13 -15.28 8.02
CA GLY A 289 -15.83 -14.11 8.56
C GLY A 289 -15.72 -12.87 7.69
N MET A 290 -14.66 -12.71 6.91
CA MET A 290 -14.48 -11.53 6.04
C MET A 290 -13.72 -11.87 4.77
N TYR A 291 -14.16 -11.28 3.67
CA TYR A 291 -13.53 -11.40 2.35
C TYR A 291 -13.29 -10.06 1.69
N TYR A 292 -12.13 -9.94 1.06
CA TYR A 292 -11.78 -8.85 0.15
C TYR A 292 -10.60 -9.28 -0.75
N PRO A 293 -10.44 -8.71 -1.96
CA PRO A 293 -9.30 -9.01 -2.81
C PRO A 293 -7.98 -8.53 -2.18
N THR A 294 -6.86 -9.10 -2.60
CA THR A 294 -5.53 -8.59 -2.22
C THR A 294 -5.39 -7.11 -2.57
N THR A 295 -4.46 -6.41 -1.91
CA THR A 295 -4.22 -4.97 -2.16
C THR A 295 -4.04 -4.64 -3.64
N PHE A 296 -4.73 -3.59 -4.09
CA PHE A 296 -4.61 -3.06 -5.46
C PHE A 296 -3.14 -2.81 -5.81
N HIS A 297 -2.67 -3.40 -6.92
CA HIS A 297 -1.24 -3.53 -7.22
C HIS A 297 -0.51 -2.21 -7.37
N MET A 298 -1.18 -1.12 -7.72
CA MET A 298 -0.57 0.20 -7.85
C MET A 298 -0.43 0.96 -6.52
N MET A 299 -0.93 0.41 -5.40
CA MET A 299 -0.69 0.99 -4.08
C MET A 299 0.78 0.84 -3.65
N PRO A 300 1.29 1.74 -2.80
CA PRO A 300 2.63 1.59 -2.23
C PRO A 300 2.78 0.26 -1.48
N SER A 301 3.97 -0.37 -1.56
CA SER A 301 4.24 -1.66 -0.89
C SER A 301 3.94 -1.67 0.61
N TRP A 302 4.03 -0.50 1.25
CA TRP A 302 3.80 -0.31 2.67
C TRP A 302 2.34 0.00 3.05
N VAL A 303 1.38 0.01 2.11
CA VAL A 303 -0.01 0.43 2.38
C VAL A 303 -0.68 -0.41 3.48
N ASN A 304 -0.27 -1.68 3.64
CA ASN A 304 -0.75 -2.57 4.69
C ASN A 304 -0.14 -2.30 6.08
N HIS A 305 0.57 -1.19 6.28
CA HIS A 305 1.17 -0.81 7.55
C HIS A 305 0.25 0.11 8.38
N TRP A 306 0.38 0.09 9.71
CA TRP A 306 -0.39 0.96 10.61
C TRP A 306 -0.07 2.44 10.49
N THR A 307 1.20 2.77 10.22
CA THR A 307 1.72 4.15 10.04
C THR A 307 1.31 5.07 11.20
N CYS A 308 0.82 6.27 10.92
CA CYS A 308 0.28 7.19 11.92
C CYS A 308 -1.09 6.77 12.49
N ASN A 309 -1.71 5.70 11.96
CA ASN A 309 -3.03 5.24 12.40
C ASN A 309 -2.98 4.37 13.67
N LYS A 310 -1.82 3.76 14.00
CA LYS A 310 -1.66 2.90 15.19
C LYS A 310 -2.17 3.57 16.46
N ARG A 311 -1.84 4.86 16.65
CA ARG A 311 -2.26 5.64 17.84
C ARG A 311 -3.77 5.82 17.95
N PHE A 312 -4.48 5.89 16.82
CA PHE A 312 -5.94 6.04 16.81
C PHE A 312 -6.64 4.70 17.03
N ALA A 313 -5.94 3.58 16.80
CA ALA A 313 -6.48 2.24 17.01
C ALA A 313 -6.62 1.86 18.49
N GLN A 314 -5.91 2.55 19.40
CA GLN A 314 -5.86 2.19 20.81
C GLN A 314 -7.25 2.16 21.49
N GLY A 315 -8.16 3.06 21.11
CA GLY A 315 -9.54 3.06 21.61
C GLY A 315 -10.25 1.75 21.29
N PHE A 316 -10.28 1.38 20.01
CA PHE A 316 -10.85 0.10 19.56
C PHE A 316 -10.17 -1.10 20.20
N CYS A 317 -8.85 -1.07 20.35
CA CYS A 317 -8.09 -2.17 20.94
C CYS A 317 -8.50 -2.41 22.41
N ASN A 318 -8.64 -1.33 23.17
CA ASN A 318 -9.10 -1.41 24.56
C ASN A 318 -10.56 -1.88 24.65
N ASP A 319 -11.43 -1.29 23.82
CA ASP A 319 -12.88 -1.54 23.89
C ASP A 319 -13.24 -2.95 23.40
N TRP A 320 -12.53 -3.47 22.39
CA TRP A 320 -12.81 -4.79 21.79
C TRP A 320 -11.84 -5.88 22.26
N GLY A 321 -10.86 -5.53 23.10
CA GLY A 321 -9.84 -6.45 23.60
C GLY A 321 -8.96 -7.04 22.49
N ILE A 322 -8.53 -6.20 21.55
CA ILE A 322 -7.64 -6.55 20.44
C ILE A 322 -6.20 -6.17 20.81
N GLU A 323 -5.25 -7.04 20.49
CA GLU A 323 -3.81 -6.78 20.63
C GLU A 323 -3.21 -6.52 19.24
N ILE A 324 -2.33 -5.52 19.13
CA ILE A 324 -1.59 -5.22 17.90
C ILE A 324 -0.16 -5.71 18.07
N ASP A 325 0.13 -6.88 17.50
CA ASP A 325 1.43 -7.54 17.63
C ASP A 325 2.37 -7.29 16.44
N ASP A 326 1.84 -6.79 15.32
CA ASP A 326 2.59 -6.50 14.08
C ASP A 326 2.26 -5.09 13.58
N ASP A 327 3.25 -4.47 12.94
CA ASP A 327 3.12 -3.18 12.28
C ASP A 327 2.48 -3.31 10.88
N PHE A 328 2.61 -4.47 10.23
CA PHE A 328 1.89 -4.83 9.01
C PHE A 328 0.62 -5.62 9.33
N VAL A 329 -0.52 -5.12 8.86
CA VAL A 329 -1.85 -5.65 9.13
C VAL A 329 -2.59 -5.96 7.83
N SER A 330 -3.28 -7.11 7.81
CA SER A 330 -4.23 -7.45 6.76
C SER A 330 -5.57 -6.78 7.06
N TYR A 331 -6.02 -5.95 6.13
CA TYR A 331 -7.30 -5.23 6.23
C TYR A 331 -7.84 -4.93 4.82
N PRO A 332 -9.15 -4.65 4.67
CA PRO A 332 -9.76 -4.32 3.39
C PRO A 332 -9.34 -2.92 2.94
N VAL A 333 -8.17 -2.81 2.29
CA VAL A 333 -7.62 -1.54 1.78
C VAL A 333 -8.60 -0.91 0.81
N GLY A 334 -9.24 0.18 1.24
CA GLY A 334 -10.32 0.87 0.53
C GLY A 334 -11.63 0.89 1.29
N GLY A 335 -11.79 0.09 2.34
CA GLY A 335 -13.00 0.02 3.16
C GLY A 335 -14.18 -0.65 2.46
N MET A 336 -13.93 -1.60 1.56
CA MET A 336 -14.96 -2.41 0.90
C MET A 336 -14.68 -3.90 1.12
N PHE A 337 -15.70 -4.66 1.51
CA PHE A 337 -15.55 -6.07 1.88
C PHE A 337 -16.89 -6.80 1.93
N TRP A 338 -16.81 -8.13 1.93
CA TRP A 338 -17.86 -9.01 2.44
C TRP A 338 -17.57 -9.40 3.88
N ALA A 339 -18.59 -9.50 4.72
CA ALA A 339 -18.45 -10.01 6.08
C ALA A 339 -19.68 -10.77 6.56
N ARG A 340 -19.47 -11.68 7.51
CA ARG A 340 -20.55 -12.10 8.41
C ARG A 340 -20.78 -11.00 9.43
N PRO A 341 -22.03 -10.56 9.68
CA PRO A 341 -22.33 -9.60 10.74
C PRO A 341 -21.73 -10.02 12.09
N GLN A 342 -21.82 -11.30 12.42
CA GLN A 342 -21.27 -11.87 13.67
C GLN A 342 -19.74 -11.77 13.79
N ALA A 343 -19.01 -11.71 12.67
CA ALA A 343 -17.55 -11.56 12.69
C ALA A 343 -17.11 -10.14 13.07
N ILE A 344 -17.99 -9.15 12.91
CA ILE A 344 -17.74 -7.74 13.23
C ILE A 344 -18.78 -7.18 14.21
N LYS A 345 -19.40 -8.05 15.03
CA LYS A 345 -20.57 -7.69 15.85
C LYS A 345 -20.38 -6.46 16.73
N GLN A 346 -19.20 -6.25 17.31
CA GLN A 346 -18.90 -5.09 18.15
C GLN A 346 -19.07 -3.77 17.38
N LEU A 347 -18.76 -3.79 16.07
CA LEU A 347 -18.98 -2.65 15.19
C LEU A 347 -20.48 -2.41 14.95
N LEU A 348 -21.29 -3.46 14.79
CA LEU A 348 -22.71 -3.33 14.44
C LEU A 348 -23.65 -3.16 15.65
N GLU A 349 -23.31 -3.74 16.80
CA GLU A 349 -24.09 -3.65 18.05
C GLU A 349 -23.92 -2.29 18.76
N THR A 350 -22.90 -1.53 18.39
CA THR A 350 -22.69 -0.18 18.92
C THR A 350 -23.68 0.78 18.25
N SER A 351 -24.45 1.53 19.04
CA SER A 351 -25.29 2.61 18.54
C SER A 351 -24.43 3.85 18.24
N TYR A 352 -24.46 4.33 17.00
CA TYR A 352 -23.74 5.54 16.60
C TYR A 352 -24.69 6.69 16.30
N THR A 353 -24.23 7.90 16.53
CA THR A 353 -24.76 9.10 15.88
C THR A 353 -23.71 9.70 14.97
N TYR A 354 -24.11 10.60 14.07
CA TYR A 354 -23.15 11.26 13.18
C TYR A 354 -22.11 12.06 13.97
N GLU A 355 -22.45 12.55 15.16
CA GLU A 355 -21.57 13.31 16.05
C GLU A 355 -20.37 12.51 16.56
N ASP A 356 -20.47 11.18 16.63
CA ASP A 356 -19.37 10.28 17.02
C ASP A 356 -18.25 10.23 15.97
N PHE A 357 -18.56 10.58 14.73
CA PHE A 357 -17.59 10.64 13.64
C PHE A 357 -17.00 12.05 13.53
N PRO A 358 -15.71 12.19 13.19
CA PRO A 358 -15.09 13.50 13.05
C PRO A 358 -15.61 14.24 11.81
N GLU A 359 -15.66 15.58 11.89
CA GLU A 359 -16.12 16.44 10.81
C GLU A 359 -15.12 16.51 9.65
N GLU A 360 -15.64 16.68 8.44
CA GLU A 360 -14.83 16.96 7.25
C GLU A 360 -14.39 18.45 7.21
N PRO A 361 -13.23 18.79 6.62
CA PRO A 361 -12.33 17.92 5.88
C PRO A 361 -11.37 17.14 6.79
N LEU A 362 -11.33 15.83 6.60
CA LEU A 362 -10.38 14.92 7.24
C LEU A 362 -9.07 14.85 6.43
N PRO A 363 -7.93 14.54 7.08
CA PRO A 363 -6.69 14.30 6.37
C PRO A 363 -6.80 13.07 5.45
N ASN A 364 -5.90 12.98 4.47
CA ASN A 364 -5.88 11.86 3.52
C ASN A 364 -5.59 10.51 4.19
N ASP A 365 -4.86 10.51 5.31
CA ASP A 365 -4.59 9.37 6.19
C ASP A 365 -4.41 9.89 7.64
N GLY A 366 -4.39 9.02 8.65
CA GLY A 366 -4.13 9.43 10.04
C GLY A 366 -5.35 9.98 10.77
N SER A 367 -6.46 9.24 10.74
CA SER A 367 -7.67 9.59 11.50
C SER A 367 -8.33 8.36 12.13
N TRP A 368 -9.33 8.59 12.98
CA TRP A 368 -10.14 7.54 13.61
C TRP A 368 -10.73 6.56 12.58
N LEU A 369 -11.26 7.07 11.46
CA LEU A 369 -11.85 6.24 10.39
C LEU A 369 -10.81 5.34 9.69
N HIS A 370 -9.59 5.83 9.50
CA HIS A 370 -8.51 5.03 8.91
C HIS A 370 -7.99 3.95 9.86
N ALA A 371 -8.06 4.19 11.17
CA ALA A 371 -7.79 3.17 12.18
C ALA A 371 -8.92 2.16 12.27
N LEU A 372 -10.18 2.59 12.17
CA LEU A 372 -11.35 1.72 12.10
C LEU A 372 -11.20 0.72 10.94
N GLU A 373 -10.89 1.22 9.74
CA GLU A 373 -10.69 0.39 8.54
C GLU A 373 -9.64 -0.71 8.76
N ARG A 374 -8.51 -0.38 9.40
CA ARG A 374 -7.39 -1.29 9.64
C ARG A 374 -7.65 -2.32 10.74
N VAL A 375 -8.47 -1.99 11.74
CA VAL A 375 -8.76 -2.90 12.86
C VAL A 375 -9.81 -3.96 12.49
N LEU A 376 -10.57 -3.77 11.40
CA LEU A 376 -11.64 -4.69 11.02
C LEU A 376 -11.17 -6.15 10.89
N GLY A 377 -10.02 -6.37 10.25
CA GLY A 377 -9.46 -7.71 10.11
C GLY A 377 -9.11 -8.36 11.45
N LEU A 378 -8.53 -7.57 12.36
CA LEU A 378 -8.24 -8.03 13.72
C LEU A 378 -9.51 -8.29 14.55
N LEU A 379 -10.58 -7.53 14.32
CA LEU A 379 -11.87 -7.74 14.97
C LEU A 379 -12.49 -9.09 14.53
N VAL A 380 -12.38 -9.43 13.24
CA VAL A 380 -12.81 -10.73 12.70
C VAL A 380 -12.08 -11.87 13.39
N GLU A 381 -10.76 -11.77 13.50
CA GLU A 381 -9.91 -12.77 14.16
C GLU A 381 -10.20 -12.86 15.66
N LYS A 382 -10.43 -11.72 16.32
CA LYS A 382 -10.85 -11.65 17.73
C LYS A 382 -12.15 -12.40 18.00
N ASN A 383 -13.07 -12.37 17.04
CA ASN A 383 -14.33 -13.10 17.10
C ASN A 383 -14.22 -14.56 16.63
N HIS A 384 -13.00 -15.10 16.49
CA HIS A 384 -12.71 -16.47 16.08
C HIS A 384 -13.14 -16.83 14.66
N TYR A 385 -13.23 -15.83 13.79
CA TYR A 385 -13.40 -16.02 12.36
C TYR A 385 -12.08 -15.81 11.62
N GLN A 386 -12.03 -16.29 10.38
CA GLN A 386 -10.90 -16.17 9.48
C GLN A 386 -11.20 -15.15 8.38
N GLN A 387 -10.18 -14.40 8.02
CA GLN A 387 -10.16 -13.59 6.81
C GLN A 387 -9.73 -14.47 5.63
N PHE A 388 -10.26 -14.21 4.44
CA PHE A 388 -9.80 -14.83 3.20
C PHE A 388 -9.78 -13.85 2.05
N TYR A 389 -8.95 -14.14 1.06
CA TYR A 389 -8.56 -13.20 0.02
C TYR A 389 -8.71 -13.81 -1.36
N TYR A 390 -8.92 -12.96 -2.38
CA TYR A 390 -8.79 -13.33 -3.78
C TYR A 390 -7.54 -12.67 -4.36
N TYR A 391 -6.68 -13.47 -4.99
CA TYR A 391 -5.47 -13.00 -5.65
C TYR A 391 -5.67 -13.03 -7.18
N PRO A 392 -5.92 -11.87 -7.82
CA PRO A 392 -6.28 -11.83 -9.24
C PRO A 392 -5.26 -12.47 -10.19
N PRO A 393 -3.93 -12.28 -10.05
CA PRO A 393 -2.96 -12.86 -10.98
C PRO A 393 -3.03 -14.38 -11.15
N SER A 394 -3.36 -15.12 -10.06
CA SER A 394 -3.54 -16.57 -10.11
C SER A 394 -5.01 -17.00 -10.12
N ALA A 395 -5.94 -16.05 -10.05
CA ALA A 395 -7.37 -16.27 -9.90
C ALA A 395 -7.72 -17.23 -8.75
N SER A 396 -7.03 -17.10 -7.62
CA SER A 396 -7.15 -18.07 -6.52
C SER A 396 -7.65 -17.43 -5.24
N PHE A 397 -8.47 -18.18 -4.49
CA PHE A 397 -8.82 -17.82 -3.11
C PHE A 397 -7.81 -18.40 -2.13
N THR A 398 -7.53 -17.68 -1.05
CA THR A 398 -6.53 -18.09 -0.07
C THR A 398 -6.77 -17.52 1.32
N LEU A 399 -6.30 -18.23 2.35
CA LEU A 399 -6.19 -17.75 3.73
C LEU A 399 -4.82 -17.09 4.02
N ASP A 400 -3.91 -17.07 3.04
CA ASP A 400 -2.55 -16.61 3.23
C ASP A 400 -2.48 -15.07 3.34
N SER A 401 -2.28 -14.59 4.56
CA SER A 401 -2.19 -13.15 4.88
C SER A 401 -0.83 -12.53 4.57
N SER A 402 0.13 -13.29 4.02
CA SER A 402 1.44 -12.76 3.60
C SER A 402 1.37 -11.91 2.33
N TYR A 403 0.19 -11.83 1.67
CA TYR A 403 -0.03 -10.94 0.51
C TYR A 403 0.37 -9.48 0.80
N LYS A 404 0.27 -9.06 2.07
CA LYS A 404 0.69 -7.72 2.54
C LYS A 404 2.17 -7.40 2.27
N TYR A 405 2.99 -8.40 1.96
CA TYR A 405 4.39 -8.26 1.61
C TYR A 405 4.72 -8.47 0.13
N ILE A 406 3.73 -8.68 -0.76
CA ILE A 406 3.96 -8.91 -2.21
C ILE A 406 4.83 -7.81 -2.82
N GLY A 407 4.63 -6.56 -2.40
CA GLY A 407 5.39 -5.40 -2.90
C GLY A 407 6.88 -5.41 -2.55
N TYR A 408 7.33 -6.33 -1.69
CA TYR A 408 8.73 -6.52 -1.31
C TYR A 408 9.37 -7.76 -1.95
N ALA A 409 8.62 -8.55 -2.71
CA ALA A 409 9.16 -9.64 -3.52
C ALA A 409 9.78 -9.07 -4.81
N LYS A 410 10.97 -8.45 -4.66
CA LYS A 410 11.72 -7.89 -5.78
C LYS A 410 13.21 -8.18 -5.67
N PRO A 411 13.86 -8.65 -6.76
CA PRO A 411 15.32 -8.77 -6.79
C PRO A 411 16.00 -7.41 -6.67
N VAL A 412 17.18 -7.37 -6.04
CA VAL A 412 17.97 -6.12 -5.87
C VAL A 412 18.29 -5.44 -7.21
N GLU A 413 18.50 -6.20 -8.28
CA GLU A 413 18.73 -5.63 -9.61
C GLU A 413 17.51 -4.89 -10.18
N HIS A 414 16.30 -5.36 -9.86
CA HIS A 414 15.08 -4.64 -10.21
C HIS A 414 15.02 -3.32 -9.45
N PHE A 415 15.29 -3.36 -8.15
CA PHE A 415 15.34 -2.17 -7.30
C PHE A 415 16.36 -1.14 -7.79
N LYS A 416 17.56 -1.59 -8.16
CA LYS A 416 18.59 -0.74 -8.74
C LYS A 416 18.13 -0.05 -10.02
N ARG A 417 17.39 -0.75 -10.89
CA ARG A 417 16.80 -0.15 -12.10
C ARG A 417 15.71 0.89 -11.81
N GLU A 418 14.89 0.69 -10.77
CA GLU A 418 13.87 1.68 -10.35
C GLU A 418 14.50 2.99 -9.86
N LEU A 419 15.64 2.89 -9.17
CA LEU A 419 16.42 4.03 -8.71
C LEU A 419 17.16 4.70 -9.87
N SER A 420 17.67 3.90 -10.81
CA SER A 420 18.38 4.37 -12.01
C SER A 420 17.49 5.34 -12.81
N GLY A 421 18.02 6.51 -13.15
CA GLY A 421 17.28 7.56 -13.85
C GLY A 421 16.79 8.71 -12.95
N HIS A 422 17.00 8.61 -11.64
CA HIS A 422 16.86 9.76 -10.74
C HIS A 422 18.19 10.52 -10.63
N GLU A 423 18.13 11.85 -10.78
CA GLU A 423 19.28 12.73 -10.65
C GLU A 423 19.79 12.78 -9.21
N ILE A 424 18.88 12.69 -8.24
CA ILE A 424 19.19 12.64 -6.81
C ILE A 424 18.60 11.35 -6.24
N VAL A 425 19.44 10.53 -5.62
CA VAL A 425 19.00 9.37 -4.84
C VAL A 425 19.38 9.60 -3.39
N SER A 426 18.37 9.65 -2.53
CA SER A 426 18.56 9.80 -1.09
C SER A 426 18.39 8.47 -0.38
N PHE A 427 19.21 8.22 0.64
CA PHE A 427 19.10 7.06 1.51
C PHE A 427 18.98 7.49 2.96
N ASP A 428 18.16 6.79 3.74
CA ASP A 428 18.36 6.72 5.18
C ASP A 428 19.65 5.93 5.50
N ILE A 429 20.13 6.05 6.74
CA ILE A 429 21.38 5.45 7.19
C ILE A 429 21.10 4.17 8.00
N PHE A 430 20.37 4.28 9.11
CA PHE A 430 20.18 3.18 10.05
C PHE A 430 19.17 2.18 9.51
N ASP A 431 19.45 0.89 9.61
CA ASP A 431 18.63 -0.18 9.04
C ASP A 431 18.34 -0.04 7.53
N THR A 432 19.08 0.83 6.83
CA THR A 432 19.01 1.07 5.39
C THR A 432 20.34 0.82 4.71
N LEU A 433 21.40 1.57 5.06
CA LEU A 433 22.76 1.35 4.55
C LEU A 433 23.61 0.55 5.52
N LEU A 434 23.38 0.77 6.81
CA LEU A 434 24.01 0.02 7.89
C LEU A 434 22.96 -0.74 8.69
N ARG A 435 23.45 -1.70 9.47
CA ARG A 435 22.69 -2.42 10.48
C ARG A 435 23.56 -2.58 11.71
N ARG A 436 22.95 -2.81 12.86
CA ARG A 436 23.67 -3.22 14.06
C ARG A 436 23.83 -4.74 14.06
N GLU A 437 24.90 -5.24 14.66
CA GLU A 437 25.10 -6.68 14.87
C GLU A 437 23.94 -7.27 15.69
N TYR A 438 23.37 -6.49 16.61
CA TYR A 438 22.18 -6.84 17.37
C TYR A 438 21.08 -5.82 17.07
N THR A 439 19.92 -6.27 16.60
CA THR A 439 18.81 -5.39 16.16
C THR A 439 18.27 -4.44 17.22
N GLU A 440 18.53 -4.68 18.51
CA GLU A 440 18.07 -3.81 19.60
C GLU A 440 18.81 -2.44 19.56
N PRO A 441 18.13 -1.33 19.21
CA PRO A 441 18.78 -0.02 19.02
C PRO A 441 19.33 0.58 20.31
N ASP A 442 18.79 0.21 21.48
CA ASP A 442 19.26 0.73 22.76
C ASP A 442 20.46 -0.06 23.33
N TYR A 443 20.94 -1.10 22.65
CA TYR A 443 21.96 -2.01 23.21
C TYR A 443 23.30 -1.31 23.50
N ALA A 444 23.71 -0.33 22.69
CA ALA A 444 24.90 0.49 22.99
C ALA A 444 24.76 1.29 24.29
N LYS A 445 23.56 1.82 24.56
CA LYS A 445 23.23 2.53 25.81
C LYS A 445 23.28 1.57 26.99
N TYR A 446 22.81 0.34 26.80
CA TYR A 446 22.84 -0.71 27.82
C TYR A 446 24.28 -1.14 28.15
N LEU A 447 25.16 -1.29 27.15
CA LEU A 447 26.58 -1.59 27.38
C LEU A 447 27.28 -0.49 28.20
N LEU A 448 26.99 0.79 27.89
CA LEU A 448 27.44 1.89 28.73
C LEU A 448 26.84 1.83 30.14
N GLY A 449 25.54 1.54 30.27
CA GLY A 449 24.88 1.35 31.55
C GLY A 449 25.55 0.26 32.40
N LYS A 450 25.98 -0.85 31.80
CA LYS A 450 26.76 -1.91 32.47
C LYS A 450 28.11 -1.39 32.95
N TYR A 451 28.82 -0.65 32.11
CA TYR A 451 30.09 -0.03 32.49
C TYR A 451 29.91 0.91 33.69
N LEU A 452 28.96 1.85 33.61
CA LEU A 452 28.69 2.81 34.69
C LEU A 452 28.19 2.14 35.98
N SER A 453 27.42 1.06 35.86
CA SER A 453 26.94 0.30 37.02
C SER A 453 28.08 -0.43 37.74
N ASN A 454 29.03 -0.99 36.98
CA ASN A 454 30.24 -1.61 37.53
C ASN A 454 31.13 -0.59 38.26
N GLU A 455 31.17 0.66 37.78
CA GLU A 455 31.84 1.78 38.45
C GLU A 455 31.01 2.37 39.62
N HIS A 456 29.86 1.78 39.94
CA HIS A 456 28.94 2.24 40.99
C HIS A 456 28.40 3.67 40.79
N LEU A 457 28.35 4.15 39.55
CA LEU A 457 27.84 5.47 39.18
C LEU A 457 26.34 5.49 38.90
N VAL A 458 25.78 4.34 38.54
CA VAL A 458 24.33 4.14 38.31
C VAL A 458 23.87 2.84 38.96
N SER A 459 22.58 2.74 39.26
CA SER A 459 22.01 1.58 39.97
C SER A 459 22.00 0.29 39.14
N SER A 460 21.70 0.39 37.84
CA SER A 460 21.73 -0.73 36.88
C SER A 460 21.82 -0.22 35.45
N ALA A 461 22.13 -1.12 34.52
CA ALA A 461 22.15 -0.82 33.09
C ALA A 461 20.77 -0.38 32.56
N ASP A 462 19.70 -1.10 32.91
CA ASP A 462 18.34 -0.76 32.51
C ASP A 462 17.89 0.61 33.05
N ALA A 463 18.23 0.91 34.31
CA ALA A 463 17.92 2.22 34.90
C ALA A 463 18.63 3.34 34.14
N PHE A 464 19.88 3.13 33.72
CA PHE A 464 20.59 4.08 32.88
C PHE A 464 19.94 4.24 31.50
N VAL A 465 19.53 3.15 30.83
CA VAL A 465 18.82 3.23 29.53
C VAL A 465 17.53 4.04 29.65
N SER A 466 16.69 3.76 30.65
CA SER A 466 15.45 4.51 30.88
C SER A 466 15.71 6.00 31.14
N LEU A 467 16.75 6.33 31.93
CA LEU A 467 17.17 7.72 32.17
C LEU A 467 17.70 8.39 30.90
N ARG A 468 18.55 7.71 30.13
CA ARG A 468 19.13 8.21 28.88
C ARG A 468 18.06 8.49 27.81
N ASN A 469 17.06 7.61 27.68
CA ASN A 469 15.92 7.83 26.79
C ASN A 469 15.00 8.96 27.29
N SER A 470 14.78 9.02 28.61
CA SER A 470 13.99 10.09 29.23
C SER A 470 14.64 11.46 29.09
N ALA A 471 15.97 11.56 29.16
CA ALA A 471 16.72 12.79 28.95
C ALA A 471 16.49 13.35 27.55
N GLU A 472 16.63 12.51 26.52
CA GLU A 472 16.36 12.90 25.13
C GLU A 472 14.92 13.40 24.92
N LEU A 473 13.94 12.63 25.43
CA LEU A 473 12.53 13.02 25.36
C LEU A 473 12.26 14.33 26.11
N THR A 474 12.87 14.52 27.28
CA THR A 474 12.73 15.74 28.10
C THR A 474 13.27 16.95 27.37
N LEU A 475 14.48 16.83 26.80
CA LEU A 475 15.09 17.91 26.01
C LEU A 475 14.25 18.24 24.76
N ARG A 476 13.72 17.23 24.07
CA ARG A 476 12.79 17.43 22.95
C ARG A 476 11.51 18.17 23.39
N LYS A 477 10.93 17.81 24.54
CA LYS A 477 9.77 18.51 25.12
C LYS A 477 10.10 19.95 25.50
N GLN A 478 11.26 20.21 26.09
CA GLN A 478 11.72 21.57 26.44
C GLN A 478 11.89 22.46 25.21
N LYS A 479 12.32 21.89 24.07
CA LYS A 479 12.36 22.58 22.77
C LYS A 479 10.99 22.67 22.08
N GLY A 480 9.90 22.21 22.72
CA GLY A 480 8.56 22.20 22.12
C GLY A 480 8.45 21.30 20.89
N HIS A 481 9.28 20.25 20.80
CA HIS A 481 9.44 19.38 19.63
C HIS A 481 9.90 20.11 18.35
N VAL A 482 10.49 21.30 18.49
CA VAL A 482 11.12 22.03 17.39
C VAL A 482 12.60 21.69 17.32
N GLY A 483 13.07 21.31 16.14
CA GLY A 483 14.46 20.89 15.92
C GLY A 483 14.74 19.47 16.37
N ASP A 484 15.97 19.20 16.78
CA ASP A 484 16.33 17.92 17.39
C ASP A 484 17.38 18.11 18.50
N VAL A 485 17.72 17.03 19.19
CA VAL A 485 18.63 17.02 20.32
C VAL A 485 19.92 16.31 19.92
N SER A 486 21.06 16.92 20.23
CA SER A 486 22.37 16.30 20.00
C SER A 486 22.76 15.38 21.15
N ILE A 487 23.63 14.42 20.90
CA ILE A 487 24.20 13.57 21.95
C ILE A 487 24.96 14.40 22.99
N THR A 488 25.54 15.53 22.60
CA THR A 488 26.16 16.49 23.55
C THR A 488 25.11 17.11 24.47
N ASP A 489 24.00 17.60 23.94
CA ASP A 489 22.90 18.17 24.73
C ASP A 489 22.43 17.16 25.81
N ILE A 490 22.39 15.88 25.44
CA ILE A 490 21.93 14.79 26.31
C ILE A 490 22.92 14.53 27.43
N TYR A 491 24.21 14.43 27.13
CA TYR A 491 25.24 14.19 28.16
C TYR A 491 25.47 15.41 29.06
N ASP A 492 25.32 16.63 28.54
CA ASP A 492 25.33 17.83 29.37
C ASP A 492 24.17 17.80 30.38
N TYR A 493 22.97 17.42 29.93
CA TYR A 493 21.80 17.26 30.80
C TYR A 493 22.01 16.16 31.85
N LEU A 494 22.51 14.98 31.44
CA LEU A 494 22.80 13.88 32.37
C LEU A 494 23.88 14.26 33.37
N GLY A 495 24.92 14.98 32.94
CA GLY A 495 25.98 15.46 33.82
C GLY A 495 25.46 16.36 34.93
N HIS A 496 24.51 17.24 34.62
CA HIS A 496 23.83 18.04 35.65
C HIS A 496 23.00 17.20 36.63
N GLN A 497 22.40 16.08 36.19
CA GLN A 497 21.62 15.20 37.07
C GLN A 497 22.52 14.35 37.98
N PHE A 498 23.63 13.84 37.45
CA PHE A 498 24.54 12.94 38.18
C PHE A 498 25.73 13.65 38.84
N GLY A 499 25.92 14.95 38.58
CA GLY A 499 27.07 15.70 39.07
C GLY A 499 28.37 15.41 38.32
N TRP A 500 28.31 14.89 37.09
CA TRP A 500 29.48 14.63 36.26
C TRP A 500 30.09 15.93 35.73
N GLY A 501 31.41 16.00 35.76
CA GLY A 501 32.18 17.06 35.13
C GLY A 501 32.23 16.93 33.61
N TYR A 502 32.78 17.97 32.96
CA TYR A 502 32.88 18.03 31.49
C TYR A 502 33.66 16.83 30.89
N GLU A 503 34.77 16.43 31.50
CA GLU A 503 35.59 15.31 31.03
C GLU A 503 34.83 13.99 31.13
N GLU A 504 34.09 13.75 32.22
CA GLU A 504 33.27 12.57 32.42
C GLU A 504 32.15 12.50 31.38
N CYS A 505 31.39 13.58 31.19
CA CYS A 505 30.37 13.65 30.15
C CYS A 505 30.93 13.39 28.75
N SER A 506 32.10 13.96 28.44
CA SER A 506 32.76 13.73 27.15
C SER A 506 33.18 12.27 26.99
N ASN A 507 33.73 11.65 28.03
CA ASN A 507 34.17 10.27 28.02
C ASN A 507 33.00 9.29 27.85
N TYR A 508 31.91 9.46 28.62
CA TYR A 508 30.76 8.57 28.55
C TYR A 508 30.00 8.71 27.22
N ARG A 509 29.87 9.93 26.70
CA ARG A 509 29.33 10.18 25.35
C ARG A 509 30.13 9.46 24.27
N GLU A 510 31.45 9.55 24.33
CA GLU A 510 32.32 8.88 23.36
C GLU A 510 32.23 7.36 23.53
N LEU A 511 32.15 6.86 24.77
CA LEU A 511 32.03 5.43 25.03
C LEU A 511 30.68 4.85 24.53
N GLU A 512 29.55 5.55 24.68
CA GLU A 512 28.27 5.16 24.05
C GLU A 512 28.43 5.01 22.54
N PHE A 513 29.05 6.00 21.89
CA PHE A 513 29.29 5.96 20.45
C PHE A 513 30.24 4.85 20.03
N GLN A 514 31.32 4.60 20.78
CA GLN A 514 32.25 3.51 20.49
C GLN A 514 31.57 2.14 20.55
N PHE A 515 30.73 1.89 21.57
CA PHE A 515 29.95 0.66 21.64
C PHE A 515 29.03 0.50 20.42
N ASP A 516 28.31 1.56 20.02
CA ASP A 516 27.44 1.49 18.84
C ASP A 516 28.28 1.25 17.58
N LEU A 517 29.35 2.01 17.38
CA LEU A 517 30.27 1.91 16.26
C LEU A 517 30.85 0.50 16.13
N GLU A 518 31.27 -0.13 17.23
CA GLU A 518 31.77 -1.51 17.26
C GLU A 518 30.78 -2.55 16.73
N MET A 519 29.49 -2.28 16.84
CA MET A 519 28.42 -3.16 16.38
C MET A 519 27.93 -2.82 14.96
N ILE A 520 28.36 -1.71 14.37
CA ILE A 520 27.93 -1.32 13.03
C ILE A 520 28.51 -2.27 11.98
N LEU A 521 27.60 -2.82 11.16
CA LEU A 521 27.85 -3.67 10.01
C LEU A 521 27.19 -3.08 8.75
N PRO A 522 27.74 -3.33 7.55
CA PRO A 522 27.08 -2.94 6.31
C PRO A 522 25.81 -3.76 6.05
N LYS A 523 24.85 -3.12 5.36
CA LYS A 523 23.92 -3.81 4.46
C LYS A 523 24.56 -3.83 3.07
N ASP A 524 25.39 -4.86 2.83
CA ASP A 524 26.30 -4.92 1.67
C ASP A 524 25.59 -4.66 0.33
N GLU A 525 24.38 -5.19 0.16
CA GLU A 525 23.57 -5.03 -1.04
C GLU A 525 23.19 -3.56 -1.27
N MET A 526 22.82 -2.86 -0.19
CA MET A 526 22.39 -1.47 -0.24
C MET A 526 23.59 -0.53 -0.44
N VAL A 527 24.73 -0.84 0.19
CA VAL A 527 26.00 -0.13 -0.06
C VAL A 527 26.47 -0.31 -1.51
N SER A 528 26.31 -1.52 -2.07
CA SER A 528 26.59 -1.81 -3.48
C SER A 528 25.66 -1.03 -4.42
N VAL A 529 24.36 -0.97 -4.13
CA VAL A 529 23.40 -0.17 -4.89
C VAL A 529 23.76 1.31 -4.85
N LEU A 530 24.06 1.85 -3.67
CA LEU A 530 24.48 3.25 -3.50
C LEU A 530 25.73 3.55 -4.31
N THR A 531 26.75 2.69 -4.23
CA THR A 531 28.02 2.85 -4.97
C THR A 531 27.78 2.87 -6.48
N HIS A 532 26.98 1.92 -6.97
CA HIS A 532 26.64 1.86 -8.39
C HIS A 532 25.90 3.10 -8.89
N LEU A 533 24.97 3.64 -8.08
CA LEU A 533 24.22 4.83 -8.46
C LEU A 533 25.12 6.06 -8.53
N ALA A 534 26.07 6.20 -7.61
CA ALA A 534 27.08 7.25 -7.68
C ALA A 534 27.96 7.12 -8.94
N ASP A 535 28.45 5.91 -9.23
CA ASP A 535 29.29 5.63 -10.41
C ASP A 535 28.55 5.85 -11.74
N THR A 536 27.22 5.69 -11.75
CA THR A 536 26.37 5.92 -12.92
C THR A 536 25.83 7.35 -13.01
N GLY A 537 26.21 8.23 -12.08
CA GLY A 537 26.01 9.68 -12.18
C GLY A 537 24.89 10.26 -11.33
N SER A 538 24.23 9.47 -10.46
CA SER A 538 23.27 10.01 -9.49
C SER A 538 23.99 10.76 -8.36
N GLU A 539 23.43 11.89 -7.94
CA GLU A 539 23.86 12.61 -6.74
C GLU A 539 23.33 11.88 -5.50
N ILE A 540 24.22 11.45 -4.60
CA ILE A 540 23.87 10.67 -3.40
C ILE A 540 23.64 11.58 -2.20
N TRP A 541 22.46 11.50 -1.59
CA TRP A 541 22.11 12.23 -0.35
C TRP A 541 21.86 11.24 0.79
N LEU A 542 22.43 11.48 1.96
CA LEU A 542 22.23 10.66 3.16
C LEU A 542 21.46 11.47 4.20
N VAL A 543 20.33 10.96 4.66
CA VAL A 543 19.38 11.73 5.49
C VAL A 543 18.97 10.89 6.70
N SER A 544 19.30 11.33 7.91
CA SER A 544 19.02 10.52 9.10
C SER A 544 18.55 11.33 10.32
N ASP A 545 17.56 10.77 11.00
CA ASP A 545 17.09 11.23 12.31
C ASP A 545 17.95 10.56 13.40
N THR A 546 18.86 11.32 14.01
CA THR A 546 19.86 10.78 14.93
C THR A 546 20.43 11.88 15.82
N TYR A 547 20.72 11.52 17.08
CA TYR A 547 21.39 12.39 18.04
C TYR A 547 22.91 12.49 17.77
N TYR A 548 23.49 11.61 16.97
CA TYR A 548 24.92 11.67 16.67
C TYR A 548 25.29 12.89 15.84
N THR A 549 26.55 13.30 15.94
CA THR A 549 27.13 14.39 15.14
C THR A 549 27.42 13.94 13.70
N GLU A 550 27.58 14.87 12.77
CA GLU A 550 27.97 14.57 11.38
C GLU A 550 29.27 13.75 11.32
N LYS A 551 30.29 14.12 12.10
CA LYS A 551 31.57 13.37 12.17
C LYS A 551 31.41 11.92 12.63
N GLN A 552 30.55 11.69 13.62
CA GLN A 552 30.26 10.35 14.11
C GLN A 552 29.57 9.51 13.03
N ILE A 553 28.62 10.11 12.30
CA ILE A 553 27.97 9.45 11.17
C ILE A 553 28.96 9.18 10.03
N GLU A 554 29.85 10.12 9.70
CA GLU A 554 30.92 9.90 8.73
C GLU A 554 31.82 8.72 9.11
N HIS A 555 32.19 8.57 10.39
CA HIS A 555 32.95 7.42 10.87
C HIS A 555 32.18 6.10 10.70
N MET A 556 30.87 6.08 10.97
CA MET A 556 30.03 4.90 10.72
C MET A 556 29.97 4.56 9.21
N LEU A 557 29.83 5.57 8.35
CA LEU A 557 29.79 5.40 6.89
C LEU A 557 31.12 4.87 6.33
N GLN A 558 32.25 5.36 6.85
CA GLN A 558 33.58 4.84 6.50
C GLN A 558 33.73 3.38 6.91
N ARG A 559 33.25 3.01 8.11
CA ARG A 559 33.30 1.64 8.62
C ARG A 559 32.54 0.64 7.74
N ILE A 560 31.40 1.03 7.20
CA ILE A 560 30.60 0.18 6.29
C ILE A 560 31.06 0.24 4.83
N GLY A 561 32.15 0.96 4.52
CA GLY A 561 32.75 1.00 3.19
C GLY A 561 32.11 1.99 2.21
N VAL A 562 31.35 2.99 2.67
CA VAL A 562 30.86 4.07 1.79
C VAL A 562 32.02 5.00 1.45
N ALA A 563 32.54 4.88 0.22
CA ALA A 563 33.68 5.66 -0.28
C ALA A 563 33.32 6.71 -1.35
N VAL A 564 32.05 6.75 -1.79
CA VAL A 564 31.58 7.68 -2.82
C VAL A 564 31.31 9.07 -2.25
N GLY A 565 31.25 10.09 -3.12
CA GLY A 565 30.82 11.43 -2.72
C GLY A 565 29.34 11.46 -2.38
N TYR A 566 28.99 12.05 -1.24
CA TYR A 566 27.60 12.24 -0.81
C TYR A 566 27.40 13.59 -0.12
N ARG A 567 26.13 14.01 -0.05
CA ARG A 567 25.68 15.12 0.80
C ARG A 567 24.99 14.57 2.04
N LEU A 568 25.43 14.98 3.22
CA LEU A 568 24.92 14.50 4.50
C LEU A 568 23.91 15.48 5.12
N PHE A 569 22.80 14.96 5.63
CA PHE A 569 21.74 15.67 6.32
C PHE A 569 21.45 14.97 7.65
N VAL A 570 22.06 15.46 8.73
CA VAL A 570 21.86 14.93 10.08
C VAL A 570 20.93 15.84 10.85
N SER A 571 19.85 15.27 11.37
CA SER A 571 18.80 16.00 12.10
C SER A 571 19.29 16.83 13.30
N SER A 572 20.18 16.28 14.13
CA SER A 572 20.78 17.01 15.28
C SER A 572 21.59 18.22 14.85
N ALA A 573 22.33 18.14 13.74
CA ALA A 573 23.13 19.24 13.20
C ALA A 573 22.25 20.29 12.50
N MET A 574 21.24 19.85 11.75
CA MET A 574 20.37 20.72 10.97
C MET A 574 19.17 21.28 11.73
N GLN A 575 18.87 20.72 12.91
CA GLN A 575 17.65 20.98 13.66
C GLN A 575 16.39 20.75 12.79
N LYS A 576 16.37 19.64 12.05
CA LYS A 576 15.27 19.23 11.17
C LYS A 576 15.14 17.70 11.22
N ARG A 577 13.94 17.19 11.44
CA ARG A 577 13.67 15.74 11.51
C ARG A 577 12.76 15.26 10.38
N LYS A 578 12.96 14.03 9.91
CA LYS A 578 12.12 13.30 8.96
C LYS A 578 10.76 12.98 9.59
N ASP A 579 10.75 12.48 10.82
CA ASP A 579 9.53 12.06 11.54
C ASP A 579 8.57 13.23 11.87
N ALA A 580 9.08 14.46 11.86
CA ALA A 580 8.34 15.71 12.03
C ALA A 580 8.04 16.40 10.69
N GLY A 581 8.49 15.83 9.56
CA GLY A 581 8.33 16.38 8.22
C GLY A 581 9.21 17.59 7.88
N THR A 582 9.84 18.23 8.87
CA THR A 582 10.68 19.43 8.68
C THR A 582 11.89 19.19 7.78
N MET A 583 12.46 17.97 7.79
CA MET A 583 13.53 17.59 6.87
C MET A 583 13.01 17.47 5.43
N TRP A 584 11.85 16.85 5.23
CA TRP A 584 11.23 16.71 3.90
C TRP A 584 10.82 18.04 3.30
N SER A 585 10.28 18.96 4.12
CA SER A 585 10.03 20.33 3.67
C SER A 585 11.30 21.02 3.17
N HIS A 586 12.44 20.77 3.82
CA HIS A 586 13.73 21.34 3.39
C HIS A 586 14.23 20.67 2.11
N ILE A 587 14.26 19.34 2.05
CA ILE A 587 14.65 18.59 0.85
C ILE A 587 13.80 18.97 -0.37
N ALA A 588 12.48 19.06 -0.22
CA ALA A 588 11.59 19.49 -1.28
C ALA A 588 11.93 20.90 -1.82
N SER A 589 12.43 21.80 -0.97
CA SER A 589 12.91 23.12 -1.42
C SER A 589 14.25 23.05 -2.17
N LEU A 590 15.11 22.08 -1.86
CA LEU A 590 16.42 21.89 -2.49
C LEU A 590 16.33 21.20 -3.85
N VAL A 591 15.32 20.34 -4.07
CA VAL A 591 15.07 19.63 -5.35
C VAL A 591 14.51 20.59 -6.44
N GLU A 592 14.89 21.86 -6.39
CA GLU A 592 14.54 22.95 -7.31
C GLU A 592 13.03 23.09 -7.61
N GLY A 593 12.16 22.83 -6.62
CA GLY A 593 10.71 22.92 -6.81
C GLY A 593 10.15 21.85 -7.76
N GLY A 594 10.78 20.67 -7.81
CA GLY A 594 10.35 19.51 -8.59
C GLY A 594 10.94 19.45 -10.01
N LYS A 595 11.99 20.22 -10.29
CA LYS A 595 12.67 20.18 -11.60
C LYS A 595 13.67 19.03 -11.72
N ARG A 596 14.29 18.63 -10.60
CA ARG A 596 15.21 17.50 -10.55
C ARG A 596 14.47 16.24 -10.16
N SER A 597 14.76 15.12 -10.81
CA SER A 597 14.20 13.83 -10.40
C SER A 597 14.83 13.37 -9.09
N PHE A 598 13.99 13.06 -8.09
CA PHE A 598 14.40 12.66 -6.75
C PHE A 598 13.68 11.39 -6.32
N VAL A 599 14.37 10.51 -5.60
CA VAL A 599 13.79 9.37 -4.88
C VAL A 599 14.52 9.15 -3.56
N HIS A 600 13.77 8.86 -2.49
CA HIS A 600 14.31 8.48 -1.19
C HIS A 600 14.12 6.97 -0.91
N VAL A 601 15.10 6.34 -0.29
CA VAL A 601 15.09 4.95 0.16
C VAL A 601 15.27 4.93 1.67
N GLY A 602 14.36 4.28 2.39
CA GLY A 602 14.46 4.14 3.84
C GLY A 602 13.58 3.02 4.38
N ASP A 603 13.85 2.61 5.61
CA ASP A 603 13.24 1.46 6.26
C ASP A 603 12.02 1.84 7.14
N ASN A 604 11.92 3.09 7.56
CA ASN A 604 10.81 3.52 8.40
C ASN A 604 9.61 3.93 7.54
N VAL A 605 8.53 3.14 7.60
CA VAL A 605 7.33 3.40 6.79
C VAL A 605 6.76 4.80 7.01
N ARG A 606 6.78 5.32 8.24
CA ARG A 606 6.19 6.63 8.53
C ARG A 606 7.11 7.77 8.11
N SER A 607 8.35 7.79 8.58
CA SER A 607 9.25 8.93 8.31
C SER A 607 9.76 8.92 6.87
N ASP A 608 10.10 7.76 6.33
CA ASP A 608 10.82 7.68 5.04
C ASP A 608 9.89 7.46 3.85
N ALA A 609 8.70 6.90 4.11
CA ALA A 609 7.72 6.61 3.07
C ALA A 609 6.52 7.57 3.12
N GLN A 610 5.69 7.50 4.17
CA GLN A 610 4.45 8.29 4.29
C GLN A 610 4.76 9.81 4.27
N LEU A 611 5.55 10.30 5.23
CA LEU A 611 5.85 11.73 5.33
C LEU A 611 6.64 12.23 4.12
N CYS A 612 7.60 11.47 3.60
CA CYS A 612 8.31 11.83 2.38
C CYS A 612 7.34 12.06 1.19
N GLY A 613 6.39 11.12 1.00
CA GLY A 613 5.34 11.21 0.00
C GLY A 613 4.39 12.40 0.19
N ASP A 614 4.02 12.72 1.44
CA ASP A 614 3.14 13.86 1.76
C ASP A 614 3.73 15.21 1.31
N TYR A 615 5.05 15.33 1.27
CA TYR A 615 5.77 16.49 0.73
C TYR A 615 6.00 16.43 -0.78
N GLY A 616 5.45 15.44 -1.48
CA GLY A 616 5.52 15.29 -2.93
C GLY A 616 6.83 14.70 -3.44
N LEU A 617 7.60 14.04 -2.57
CA LEU A 617 8.85 13.37 -2.92
C LEU A 617 8.58 11.88 -3.18
N LYS A 618 9.20 11.33 -4.24
CA LYS A 618 9.12 9.88 -4.48
C LYS A 618 9.90 9.14 -3.40
N ASN A 619 9.39 7.98 -3.00
CA ASN A 619 10.04 7.10 -2.05
C ASN A 619 9.93 5.64 -2.51
N LEU A 620 10.89 4.83 -2.09
CA LEU A 620 10.85 3.38 -2.15
C LEU A 620 11.21 2.85 -0.76
N HIS A 621 10.21 2.32 -0.08
CA HIS A 621 10.38 1.70 1.22
C HIS A 621 11.03 0.31 1.10
N ILE A 622 11.86 -0.02 2.08
CA ILE A 622 12.51 -1.32 2.24
C ILE A 622 12.18 -1.90 3.61
N LEU A 623 12.14 -3.23 3.77
CA LEU A 623 11.89 -3.82 5.07
C LEU A 623 13.08 -3.60 6.01
N ASN A 624 12.80 -3.12 7.22
CA ASN A 624 13.77 -3.16 8.31
C ASN A 624 13.99 -4.63 8.76
N PRO A 625 15.02 -4.92 9.57
CA PRO A 625 15.30 -6.30 9.99
C PRO A 625 14.17 -7.01 10.72
N VAL A 626 13.41 -6.28 11.55
CA VAL A 626 12.28 -6.82 12.32
C VAL A 626 11.12 -7.17 11.38
N ASP A 627 10.74 -6.25 10.49
CA ASP A 627 9.68 -6.47 9.51
C ASP A 627 10.03 -7.61 8.55
N LYS A 628 11.31 -7.73 8.17
CA LYS A 628 11.80 -8.82 7.33
C LYS A 628 11.73 -10.18 8.02
N TRP A 629 11.91 -10.21 9.33
CA TRP A 629 11.79 -11.41 10.16
C TRP A 629 10.33 -11.84 10.27
N THR A 630 9.43 -10.92 10.65
CA THR A 630 8.00 -11.20 10.78
C THR A 630 7.36 -11.57 9.45
N SER A 631 7.75 -10.91 8.37
CA SER A 631 7.25 -11.23 7.02
C SER A 631 7.63 -12.63 6.53
N SER A 632 8.62 -13.26 7.17
CA SER A 632 9.01 -14.65 6.91
C SER A 632 8.24 -15.67 7.78
N GLY A 633 7.20 -15.23 8.49
CA GLY A 633 6.37 -16.06 9.37
C GLY A 633 7.01 -16.37 10.72
N MET A 634 8.10 -15.67 11.08
CA MET A 634 8.82 -15.92 12.34
C MET A 634 8.34 -14.97 13.43
N SER A 635 8.03 -15.50 14.61
CA SER A 635 7.65 -14.69 15.77
C SER A 635 8.84 -13.88 16.30
N LEU A 636 8.55 -12.66 16.77
CA LEU A 636 9.56 -11.83 17.42
C LEU A 636 9.84 -12.30 18.85
N PRO A 637 11.10 -12.56 19.20
CA PRO A 637 11.47 -12.83 20.58
C PRO A 637 11.36 -11.55 21.41
N LYS A 638 10.88 -11.68 22.65
CA LYS A 638 10.79 -10.54 23.58
C LYS A 638 12.18 -10.17 24.10
N MET A 639 12.88 -9.28 23.39
CA MET A 639 14.20 -8.75 23.80
C MET A 639 14.12 -7.78 24.98
N LYS A 640 12.92 -7.27 25.26
CA LYS A 640 12.64 -6.31 26.33
C LYS A 640 11.31 -6.64 27.00
N SER A 641 11.27 -6.57 28.33
CA SER A 641 10.06 -6.75 29.14
C SER A 641 9.99 -5.70 30.23
N ASN A 642 8.92 -4.90 30.29
CA ASN A 642 8.75 -3.82 31.27
C ASN A 642 9.98 -2.91 31.39
N GLU A 643 10.51 -2.48 30.25
CA GLU A 643 11.75 -1.69 30.12
C GLU A 643 13.07 -2.40 30.45
N ILE A 644 13.03 -3.63 30.96
CA ILE A 644 14.22 -4.43 31.28
C ILE A 644 14.68 -5.18 30.02
N MET A 645 15.95 -5.06 29.68
CA MET A 645 16.57 -5.79 28.58
C MET A 645 16.92 -7.23 28.96
N ASP A 646 16.63 -8.15 28.06
CA ASP A 646 17.13 -9.52 28.12
C ASP A 646 18.36 -9.65 27.21
N GLU A 647 19.55 -9.40 27.78
CA GLU A 647 20.83 -9.44 27.06
C GLU A 647 21.08 -10.80 26.40
N GLU A 648 20.69 -11.92 27.03
CA GLU A 648 20.86 -13.25 26.44
C GLU A 648 20.01 -13.39 25.17
N THR A 649 18.75 -12.93 25.23
CA THR A 649 17.86 -12.90 24.08
C THR A 649 18.36 -11.96 22.98
N ILE A 650 18.88 -10.77 23.33
CA ILE A 650 19.47 -9.83 22.37
C ILE A 650 20.67 -10.45 21.66
N LEU A 651 21.61 -11.02 22.41
CA LEU A 651 22.82 -11.63 21.86
C LEU A 651 22.50 -12.83 20.96
N LYS A 652 21.53 -13.65 21.34
CA LYS A 652 21.12 -14.83 20.58
C LYS A 652 20.31 -14.49 19.33
N TRP A 653 19.22 -13.74 19.51
CA TRP A 653 18.24 -13.52 18.45
C TRP A 653 18.46 -12.23 17.68
N GLY A 654 18.94 -11.17 18.34
CA GLY A 654 19.25 -9.90 17.69
C GLY A 654 20.22 -10.06 16.53
N ARG A 655 21.20 -10.96 16.67
CA ARG A 655 22.14 -11.29 15.59
C ARG A 655 21.51 -12.03 14.42
N LEU A 656 20.59 -12.96 14.69
CA LEU A 656 19.88 -13.70 13.66
C LEU A 656 18.93 -12.78 12.89
N ILE A 657 18.18 -11.93 13.59
CA ILE A 657 17.28 -10.95 13.00
C ILE A 657 18.07 -9.94 12.15
N ALA A 658 19.17 -9.40 12.69
CA ALA A 658 20.03 -8.48 11.95
C ALA A 658 20.62 -9.10 10.68
N ASN A 659 21.04 -10.36 10.73
CA ASN A 659 21.60 -11.06 9.55
C ASN A 659 20.51 -11.40 8.53
N HIS A 660 19.33 -11.83 8.96
CA HIS A 660 18.19 -12.10 8.08
C HIS A 660 17.69 -10.80 7.39
N GLY A 661 17.62 -9.73 8.17
CA GLY A 661 17.26 -8.39 7.76
C GLY A 661 18.30 -7.63 6.94
N ARG A 662 19.46 -8.24 6.67
CA ARG A 662 20.47 -7.69 5.77
C ARG A 662 19.88 -7.46 4.38
N TYR A 663 19.13 -8.46 3.87
CA TYR A 663 18.41 -8.37 2.61
C TYR A 663 16.99 -7.83 2.85
N PRO A 664 16.66 -6.61 2.36
CA PRO A 664 15.36 -6.01 2.63
C PRO A 664 14.20 -6.58 1.80
N PHE A 665 14.48 -7.39 0.78
CA PHE A 665 13.50 -7.90 -0.16
C PHE A 665 13.30 -9.41 -0.04
N HIS A 666 12.18 -9.92 -0.53
CA HIS A 666 11.95 -11.35 -0.71
C HIS A 666 12.37 -11.80 -2.12
N GLY A 667 12.81 -13.05 -2.24
CA GLY A 667 13.08 -13.70 -3.53
C GLY A 667 14.54 -14.07 -3.81
N ASP A 668 15.47 -13.75 -2.92
CA ASP A 668 16.88 -14.17 -2.97
C ASP A 668 17.16 -15.40 -2.08
#